data_AF-A0A941D666-F1
#
_entry.id   AF-A0A941D666-F1
#
_cell.length_a   1.000
_cell.length_b   1.000
_cell.length_c   1.000
_cell.angle_alpha   90.00
_cell.angle_beta   90.00
_cell.angle_gamma   90.00
#
_symmetry.space_group_name_H-M   'P 1'
#
loop_
_entity.id
_entity.type
_entity.pdbx_description
1 polymer ?
#
loop_
_entity_poly.entity_id
_entity_poly.type
_entity_poly.pdbx_seq_one_letter_code
_entity_poly.pdbx_strand_id
1 'polypeptide(L)'
;MRTRRLLQRRLGAHPVALASVAVSVAASMAVVTGLQLLTEAVADAGVQSVLDVPTRERSVAVSAALDPGALSPVDDAVREEMASLPGGTVTRVASAPTRGMPGRSSTDRALLADVDGVRAATDLLDGRWPRRPSDAAAEGSGRVEVSLPSTAAERLGLEVGDALVVSDIVDDAAPEVTLVLTGIFRPRSPDDALWVDLPLALQGVTESDFTTYGPFVTAPGAFDGPLVGASTVTWRLAADVGGTTRDRLPGLERAVDRTVRELRRTVGLPLEAGDPETEEPSGLPLRSPRVVSDLPALLDSARGVADRTRVTLLTPTVLVVLLGLVALVGASGLLASLRTGDVRLLRLRGASSSRLGALALGEAIVIAGAAAPASALAGAVGIRALTGQGWGSLVDDVRDPALWAAVLPLAAVVVAVTTATSTWAGREGAVVESSGRGTRSGLLAAAAAGLDLVLVGLGVVGVIQLRRYDAAGSTTVDPLTAAAPALVVAGLVVLALRLLPVLARLVARSGDRRAGLSLAWGGWQFARRTAGQTGTIVLVLLAASMGSVALSQVATAEQAFEDQSAFEAGAALRVGQAGGVNASGTGGTVTETLDADVVMPATRREVGLGDLDDVTVLAVDSARAGEVMDVRPDTVSDGSWPAVVGRLTASRDLGGGLVLPPGTRQFQVTVRAALPPDAVEDYPAVAHVRDGRGVVRTVPAGSVTRGVSRLAGDVADLESPVALVGVAAALPEDVRRAAQPGERTAFDVRRVTADGEPLAGVDAFSDESTLSALWWTADPAPPGPVAAVVTREVAEAIGSAGSAAPSLSVGSRDVPLEVVGVLDVLPTAAVPTRGVLVDLPQLAAVPTRTGGDGVQRSRVVVEPDEWWAHPGDPAEAAADLEAAAPFGTTILERSALAAERRADPVNRGMRVAMLLVAAASVLIATLGFAASTAGLGRVRRHENAVLFALGMPPRRIRAVMVVERGVVVALTVLTGLVVGVVAAIVVVAFLVGSDGHAQVPVVRPVVPTALLAGYTATVAAILVAAGVAVLGRSVGDPTNRSHGGGQS
;
A
#
# COMPACT_ATOMS: atom_id res chain seq x y z
N MET A 1 -49.72 -45.29 -7.67
CA MET A 1 -49.94 -43.82 -7.65
C MET A 1 -48.64 -43.15 -8.10
N ARG A 2 -48.61 -42.45 -9.25
CA ARG A 2 -47.36 -41.91 -9.84
C ARG A 2 -46.66 -40.94 -8.87
N THR A 3 -45.37 -41.14 -8.59
CA THR A 3 -44.52 -40.37 -7.65
C THR A 3 -44.68 -38.85 -7.81
N ARG A 4 -44.88 -38.38 -9.05
CA ARG A 4 -45.18 -36.98 -9.40
C ARG A 4 -46.43 -36.40 -8.71
N ARG A 5 -47.54 -37.14 -8.63
CA ARG A 5 -48.78 -36.67 -7.98
C ARG A 5 -48.63 -36.59 -6.45
N LEU A 6 -47.83 -37.49 -5.87
CA LEU A 6 -47.51 -37.45 -4.44
C LEU A 6 -46.62 -36.25 -4.11
N LEU A 7 -45.62 -35.97 -4.94
CA LEU A 7 -44.77 -34.79 -4.82
C LEU A 7 -45.58 -33.48 -4.89
N GLN A 8 -46.49 -33.34 -5.87
CA GLN A 8 -47.35 -32.16 -6.01
C GLN A 8 -48.26 -31.94 -4.78
N ARG A 9 -48.90 -32.99 -4.26
CA ARG A 9 -49.71 -32.89 -3.04
C ARG A 9 -48.88 -32.55 -1.80
N ARG A 10 -47.66 -33.08 -1.72
CA ARG A 10 -46.72 -32.83 -0.61
C ARG A 10 -46.20 -31.39 -0.61
N LEU A 11 -45.95 -30.81 -1.78
CA LEU A 11 -45.57 -29.41 -1.94
C LEU A 11 -46.72 -28.46 -1.54
N GLY A 12 -47.97 -28.82 -1.84
CA GLY A 12 -49.15 -28.00 -1.52
C GLY A 12 -49.60 -28.00 -0.05
N ALA A 13 -49.14 -28.93 0.78
CA ALA A 13 -49.61 -29.07 2.17
C ALA A 13 -49.06 -27.99 3.12
N HIS A 14 -47.84 -27.51 2.88
CA HIS A 14 -47.16 -26.52 3.72
C HIS A 14 -46.45 -25.44 2.89
N PRO A 15 -47.19 -24.66 2.08
CA PRO A 15 -46.61 -23.73 1.11
C PRO A 15 -45.77 -22.63 1.78
N VAL A 16 -46.22 -22.11 2.93
CA VAL A 16 -45.50 -21.06 3.68
C VAL A 16 -44.17 -21.57 4.23
N ALA A 17 -44.09 -22.83 4.69
CA ALA A 17 -42.85 -23.39 5.21
C ALA A 17 -41.85 -23.64 4.08
N LEU A 18 -42.30 -24.18 2.95
CA LEU A 18 -41.47 -24.37 1.77
C LEU A 18 -40.97 -23.03 1.21
N ALA A 19 -41.83 -22.02 1.11
CA ALA A 19 -41.43 -20.68 0.70
C ALA A 19 -40.38 -20.08 1.66
N SER A 20 -40.55 -20.24 2.97
CA SER A 20 -39.57 -19.74 3.93
C SER A 20 -38.20 -20.43 3.81
N VAL A 21 -38.18 -21.74 3.57
CA VAL A 21 -36.94 -22.49 3.33
C VAL A 21 -36.30 -22.06 2.02
N ALA A 22 -37.09 -21.96 0.94
CA ALA A 22 -36.60 -21.52 -0.37
C ALA A 22 -36.03 -20.10 -0.33
N VAL A 23 -36.68 -19.16 0.37
CA VAL A 23 -36.18 -17.79 0.55
C VAL A 23 -34.89 -17.78 1.37
N SER A 24 -34.81 -18.56 2.45
CA SER A 24 -33.57 -18.65 3.25
C SER A 24 -32.41 -19.25 2.47
N VAL A 25 -32.69 -20.28 1.65
CA VAL A 25 -31.70 -20.88 0.75
C VAL A 25 -31.26 -19.87 -0.30
N ALA A 26 -32.21 -19.24 -1.00
CA ALA A 26 -31.91 -18.25 -2.03
C ALA A 26 -31.12 -17.06 -1.48
N ALA A 27 -31.46 -16.57 -0.28
CA ALA A 27 -30.71 -15.50 0.38
C ALA A 27 -29.26 -15.93 0.72
N SER A 28 -29.08 -17.14 1.27
CA SER A 28 -27.74 -17.65 1.57
C SER A 28 -26.91 -17.84 0.29
N MET A 29 -27.53 -18.39 -0.75
CA MET A 29 -26.89 -18.55 -2.06
C MET A 29 -26.54 -17.22 -2.71
N ALA A 30 -27.44 -16.23 -2.65
CA ALA A 30 -27.23 -14.91 -3.23
C ALA A 30 -26.02 -14.19 -2.60
N VAL A 31 -25.81 -14.32 -1.29
CA VAL A 31 -24.64 -13.74 -0.62
C VAL A 31 -23.36 -14.42 -1.08
N VAL A 32 -23.34 -15.76 -1.17
CA VAL A 32 -22.15 -16.49 -1.66
C VAL A 32 -21.85 -16.12 -3.11
N THR A 33 -22.86 -16.08 -3.98
CA THR A 33 -22.70 -15.67 -5.39
C THR A 33 -22.24 -14.21 -5.51
N GLY A 34 -22.83 -13.29 -4.77
CA GLY A 34 -22.41 -11.89 -4.75
C GLY A 34 -20.97 -11.70 -4.28
N LEU A 35 -20.53 -12.50 -3.31
CA LEU A 35 -19.15 -12.48 -2.81
C LEU A 35 -18.14 -13.07 -3.82
N GLN A 36 -18.55 -14.08 -4.60
CA GLN A 36 -17.73 -14.60 -5.70
C GLN A 36 -17.56 -13.58 -6.82
N LEU A 37 -18.64 -12.90 -7.23
CA LEU A 37 -18.57 -11.79 -8.19
C LEU A 37 -17.72 -10.63 -7.66
N LEU A 38 -17.85 -10.31 -6.37
CA LEU A 38 -16.96 -9.32 -5.73
C LEU A 38 -15.50 -9.76 -5.82
N THR A 39 -15.21 -11.05 -5.59
CA THR A 39 -13.84 -11.58 -5.63
C THR A 39 -13.22 -11.44 -7.02
N GLU A 40 -13.98 -11.69 -8.08
CA GLU A 40 -13.53 -11.52 -9.46
C GLU A 40 -13.29 -10.04 -9.79
N ALA A 41 -14.26 -9.18 -9.46
CA ALA A 41 -14.15 -7.74 -9.70
C ALA A 41 -12.97 -7.11 -8.93
N VAL A 42 -12.73 -7.54 -7.69
CA VAL A 42 -11.62 -7.06 -6.86
C VAL A 42 -10.27 -7.59 -7.38
N ALA A 43 -10.21 -8.83 -7.86
CA ALA A 43 -8.99 -9.36 -8.46
C ALA A 43 -8.61 -8.61 -9.75
N ASP A 44 -9.58 -8.29 -10.60
CA ASP A 44 -9.34 -7.49 -11.81
C ASP A 44 -8.93 -6.06 -11.47
N ALA A 45 -9.60 -5.43 -10.52
CA ALA A 45 -9.24 -4.08 -10.07
C ALA A 45 -7.87 -4.05 -9.38
N GLY A 46 -7.49 -5.11 -8.66
CA GLY A 46 -6.15 -5.25 -8.07
C GLY A 46 -5.04 -5.44 -9.11
N VAL A 47 -5.32 -6.12 -10.23
CA VAL A 47 -4.39 -6.15 -11.38
C VAL A 47 -4.21 -4.75 -11.95
N GLN A 48 -5.30 -4.00 -12.11
CA GLN A 48 -5.26 -2.65 -12.65
C GLN A 48 -4.52 -1.69 -11.72
N SER A 49 -4.70 -1.78 -10.39
CA SER A 49 -3.99 -0.91 -9.45
C SER A 49 -2.49 -1.16 -9.44
N VAL A 50 -2.04 -2.41 -9.54
CA VAL A 50 -0.61 -2.73 -9.65
C VAL A 50 -0.01 -2.23 -10.97
N LEU A 51 -0.78 -2.23 -12.05
CA LEU A 51 -0.32 -1.76 -13.36
C LEU A 51 -0.40 -0.24 -13.53
N ASP A 52 -1.05 0.47 -12.58
CA ASP A 52 -1.19 1.92 -12.56
C ASP A 52 0.06 2.58 -11.95
N VAL A 53 1.20 2.34 -12.59
CA VAL A 53 2.52 2.85 -12.18
C VAL A 53 3.09 3.81 -13.23
N PRO A 54 4.06 4.67 -12.87
CA PRO A 54 4.70 5.57 -13.81
C PRO A 54 5.21 4.86 -15.06
N THR A 55 5.20 5.58 -16.19
CA THR A 55 5.52 5.03 -17.52
C THR A 55 6.87 4.30 -17.59
N ARG A 56 7.86 4.71 -16.76
CA ARG A 56 9.16 4.04 -16.66
C ARG A 56 9.05 2.56 -16.29
N GLU A 57 8.27 2.23 -15.27
CA GLU A 57 8.15 0.87 -14.72
C GLU A 57 7.35 -0.07 -15.64
N ARG A 58 6.40 0.49 -16.39
CA ARG A 58 5.58 -0.23 -17.38
C ARG A 58 6.14 -0.18 -18.81
N SER A 59 7.46 -0.05 -18.96
CA SER A 59 8.09 0.09 -20.28
C SER A 59 9.31 -0.82 -20.47
N VAL A 60 9.60 -1.12 -21.73
CA VAL A 60 10.81 -1.81 -22.16
C VAL A 60 11.71 -0.78 -22.85
N ALA A 61 12.95 -0.64 -22.40
CA ALA A 61 13.93 0.25 -23.00
C ALA A 61 15.10 -0.52 -23.61
N VAL A 62 15.49 -0.11 -24.82
CA VAL A 62 16.70 -0.57 -25.50
C VAL A 62 17.61 0.63 -25.68
N SER A 63 18.86 0.54 -25.23
CA SER A 63 19.84 1.62 -25.37
C SER A 63 21.14 1.09 -25.98
N ALA A 64 21.71 1.83 -26.93
CA ALA A 64 22.97 1.46 -27.58
C ALA A 64 23.72 2.71 -28.07
N ALA A 65 25.05 2.62 -28.16
CA ALA A 65 25.86 3.64 -28.81
C ALA A 65 25.93 3.37 -30.32
N LEU A 66 25.70 4.42 -31.12
CA LEU A 66 25.69 4.38 -32.58
C LEU A 66 26.70 5.35 -33.16
N ASP A 67 27.35 4.93 -34.25
CA ASP A 67 28.13 5.83 -35.11
C ASP A 67 27.22 6.54 -36.12
N PRO A 68 27.64 7.70 -36.66
CA PRO A 68 26.91 8.38 -37.73
C PRO A 68 26.66 7.46 -38.94
N GLY A 69 25.43 7.44 -39.45
CA GLY A 69 24.99 6.59 -40.58
C GLY A 69 24.37 5.25 -40.17
N ALA A 70 24.43 4.88 -38.89
CA ALA A 70 23.90 3.61 -38.37
C ALA A 70 22.44 3.69 -37.89
N LEU A 71 21.85 4.89 -37.79
CA LEU A 71 20.60 5.10 -37.06
C LEU A 71 19.39 4.42 -37.73
N SER A 72 19.18 4.66 -39.03
CA SER A 72 18.00 4.14 -39.74
C SER A 72 17.86 2.61 -39.71
N PRO A 73 18.88 1.79 -40.07
CA PRO A 73 18.71 0.34 -40.10
C PRO A 73 18.48 -0.26 -38.70
N VAL A 74 19.05 0.34 -37.66
CA VAL A 74 18.84 -0.09 -36.27
C VAL A 74 17.44 0.30 -35.80
N ASP A 75 17.02 1.54 -36.09
CA ASP A 75 15.72 2.08 -35.70
C ASP A 75 14.57 1.26 -36.31
N ASP A 76 14.69 0.84 -37.57
CA ASP A 76 13.72 -0.03 -38.23
C ASP A 76 13.65 -1.42 -37.56
N ALA A 77 14.80 -2.04 -37.29
CA ALA A 77 14.86 -3.37 -36.66
C ALA A 77 14.31 -3.36 -35.22
N VAL A 78 14.66 -2.35 -34.42
CA VAL A 78 14.18 -2.23 -33.03
C VAL A 78 12.66 -1.95 -33.01
N ARG A 79 12.16 -1.09 -33.90
CA ARG A 79 10.73 -0.78 -33.97
C ARG A 79 9.88 -1.94 -34.48
N GLU A 80 10.40 -2.73 -35.41
CA GLU A 80 9.72 -3.95 -35.89
C GLU A 80 9.46 -4.91 -34.72
N GLU A 81 10.48 -5.16 -33.89
CA GLU A 81 10.33 -6.01 -32.71
C GLU A 81 9.41 -5.38 -31.65
N MET A 82 9.52 -4.08 -31.40
CA MET A 82 8.63 -3.39 -30.45
C MET A 82 7.15 -3.38 -30.90
N ALA A 83 6.88 -3.37 -32.20
CA ALA A 83 5.53 -3.43 -32.75
C ALA A 83 4.83 -4.78 -32.49
N SER A 84 5.58 -5.81 -32.08
CA SER A 84 5.01 -7.10 -31.67
C SER A 84 4.15 -7.03 -30.40
N LEU A 85 4.33 -5.98 -29.59
CA LEU A 85 3.49 -5.70 -28.43
C LEU A 85 2.37 -4.72 -28.80
N PRO A 86 1.12 -5.19 -28.99
CA PRO A 86 0.03 -4.34 -29.48
C PRO A 86 -0.36 -3.26 -28.47
N GLY A 87 -0.63 -2.05 -28.98
CA GLY A 87 -1.11 -0.91 -28.18
C GLY A 87 -0.01 -0.09 -27.50
N GLY A 88 1.26 -0.54 -27.54
CA GLY A 88 2.37 0.23 -26.98
C GLY A 88 2.72 1.46 -27.81
N THR A 89 3.24 2.49 -27.13
CA THR A 89 3.79 3.69 -27.77
C THR A 89 5.31 3.63 -27.74
N VAL A 90 5.96 3.87 -28.87
CA VAL A 90 7.42 3.83 -28.99
C VAL A 90 7.96 5.24 -29.11
N THR A 91 8.90 5.60 -28.23
CA THR A 91 9.65 6.85 -28.29
C THR A 91 11.12 6.55 -28.56
N ARG A 92 11.83 7.54 -29.12
CA ARG A 92 13.27 7.44 -29.40
C ARG A 92 13.96 8.75 -29.04
N VAL A 93 14.95 8.64 -28.17
CA VAL A 93 15.79 9.75 -27.73
C VAL A 93 17.25 9.40 -28.03
N ALA A 94 17.90 10.23 -28.82
CA ALA A 94 19.34 10.17 -29.04
C ALA A 94 20.01 11.34 -28.31
N SER A 95 21.06 11.06 -27.55
CA SER A 95 21.82 12.06 -26.79
C SER A 95 23.30 11.98 -27.14
N ALA A 96 23.94 13.15 -27.27
CA ALA A 96 25.37 13.26 -27.45
C ALA A 96 26.05 13.46 -26.10
N PRO A 97 27.36 13.14 -25.97
CA PRO A 97 28.14 13.57 -24.83
C PRO A 97 27.97 15.08 -24.59
N THR A 98 27.88 15.49 -23.32
CA THR A 98 27.74 16.90 -22.98
C THR A 98 28.92 17.71 -23.51
N ARG A 99 28.66 18.93 -23.98
CA ARG A 99 29.68 19.82 -24.55
C ARG A 99 29.97 21.02 -23.65
N GLY A 100 31.19 21.53 -23.69
CA GLY A 100 31.58 22.74 -22.96
C GLY A 100 30.93 23.98 -23.57
N MET A 101 30.78 25.04 -22.77
CA MET A 101 30.26 26.33 -23.23
C MET A 101 31.34 27.42 -23.10
N PRO A 102 32.11 27.70 -24.18
CA PRO A 102 33.09 28.79 -24.19
C PRO A 102 32.49 30.13 -23.75
N GLY A 103 33.21 30.88 -22.92
CA GLY A 103 32.75 32.15 -22.35
C GLY A 103 31.86 32.01 -21.10
N ARG A 104 31.65 30.78 -20.62
CA ARG A 104 31.01 30.48 -19.32
C ARG A 104 31.98 29.73 -18.39
N SER A 105 31.49 29.32 -17.22
CA SER A 105 32.26 28.51 -16.27
C SER A 105 32.83 27.25 -16.95
N SER A 106 34.03 26.82 -16.57
CA SER A 106 34.62 25.56 -17.07
C SER A 106 33.80 24.32 -16.68
N THR A 107 32.87 24.46 -15.74
CA THR A 107 31.93 23.41 -15.29
C THR A 107 30.57 23.46 -16.00
N ASP A 108 30.30 24.49 -16.81
CA ASP A 108 29.05 24.62 -17.56
C ASP A 108 29.06 23.67 -18.77
N ARG A 109 27.93 22.98 -18.98
CA ARG A 109 27.76 21.92 -19.97
C ARG A 109 26.45 22.08 -20.73
N ALA A 110 26.45 21.76 -22.02
CA ALA A 110 25.26 21.72 -22.87
C ALA A 110 24.97 20.27 -23.27
N LEU A 111 23.74 19.78 -23.02
CA LEU A 111 23.27 18.49 -23.52
C LEU A 111 22.51 18.67 -24.83
N LEU A 112 23.02 18.08 -25.92
CA LEU A 112 22.31 18.04 -27.20
C LEU A 112 21.50 16.75 -27.31
N ALA A 113 20.28 16.83 -27.85
CA ALA A 113 19.41 15.68 -28.07
C ALA A 113 18.70 15.72 -29.43
N ASP A 114 18.58 14.56 -30.08
CA ASP A 114 17.72 14.30 -31.22
C ASP A 114 16.53 13.45 -30.74
N VAL A 115 15.33 14.02 -30.80
CA VAL A 115 14.13 13.48 -30.16
C VAL A 115 13.06 13.23 -31.20
N ASP A 116 12.67 11.97 -31.37
CA ASP A 116 11.54 11.63 -32.23
C ASP A 116 10.22 11.84 -31.48
N GLY A 117 9.21 12.39 -32.16
CA GLY A 117 7.91 12.68 -31.55
C GLY A 117 7.84 13.91 -30.65
N VAL A 118 8.93 14.70 -30.48
CA VAL A 118 8.95 15.88 -29.59
C VAL A 118 7.82 16.87 -29.85
N ARG A 119 7.44 17.07 -31.12
CA ARG A 119 6.36 17.98 -31.52
C ARG A 119 4.99 17.53 -31.01
N ALA A 120 4.80 16.22 -30.85
CA ALA A 120 3.55 15.63 -30.39
C ALA A 120 3.42 15.62 -28.86
N ALA A 121 4.51 15.87 -28.12
CA ALA A 121 4.55 15.92 -26.65
C ALA A 121 4.71 17.34 -26.08
N THR A 122 4.82 18.37 -26.93
CA THR A 122 5.13 19.74 -26.53
C THR A 122 4.18 20.76 -27.15
N ASP A 123 4.12 21.94 -26.53
CA ASP A 123 3.58 23.17 -27.09
C ASP A 123 4.74 24.12 -27.41
N LEU A 124 4.76 24.65 -28.63
CA LEU A 124 5.75 25.63 -29.05
C LEU A 124 5.30 27.01 -28.58
N LEU A 125 6.09 27.64 -27.72
CA LEU A 125 5.79 28.95 -27.15
C LEU A 125 6.24 30.08 -28.08
N ASP A 126 7.42 29.92 -28.70
CA ASP A 126 7.98 30.91 -29.60
C ASP A 126 8.84 30.27 -30.71
N GLY A 127 8.95 30.95 -31.85
CA GLY A 127 9.79 30.56 -32.98
C GLY A 127 9.26 29.41 -33.85
N ARG A 128 10.17 28.53 -34.30
CA ARG A 128 9.91 27.37 -35.15
C ARG A 128 10.76 26.16 -34.74
N TRP A 129 10.27 24.96 -35.07
CA TRP A 129 11.05 23.74 -34.90
C TRP A 129 12.32 23.74 -35.78
N PRO A 130 13.43 23.16 -35.28
CA PRO A 130 14.68 23.02 -36.02
C PRO A 130 14.51 22.23 -37.32
N ARG A 131 15.34 22.57 -38.32
CA ARG A 131 15.47 21.81 -39.57
C ARG A 131 16.83 21.13 -39.63
N ARG A 132 16.85 19.93 -40.24
CA ARG A 132 18.11 19.20 -40.48
C ARG A 132 18.97 20.02 -41.45
N PRO A 133 20.25 20.30 -41.13
CA PRO A 133 21.16 20.93 -42.08
C PRO A 133 21.28 20.07 -43.35
N SER A 134 21.50 20.69 -44.51
CA SER A 134 21.95 19.93 -45.69
C SER A 134 23.40 19.48 -45.49
N ASP A 135 23.79 18.30 -46.02
CA ASP A 135 25.15 17.75 -45.83
C ASP A 135 26.26 18.74 -46.25
N ALA A 136 26.02 19.54 -47.30
CA ALA A 136 26.93 20.60 -47.75
C ALA A 136 27.02 21.82 -46.80
N ALA A 137 26.00 22.08 -45.97
CA ALA A 137 26.02 23.13 -44.95
C ALA A 137 26.61 22.63 -43.61
N ALA A 138 26.51 21.32 -43.36
CA ALA A 138 27.09 20.63 -42.21
C ALA A 138 28.63 20.57 -42.26
N GLU A 139 29.21 20.35 -43.44
CA GLU A 139 30.67 20.28 -43.63
C GLU A 139 31.39 21.64 -43.55
N GLY A 140 30.67 22.77 -43.66
CA GLY A 140 31.29 24.09 -43.85
C GLY A 140 30.98 25.18 -42.82
N SER A 141 29.99 25.03 -41.92
CA SER A 141 29.54 26.14 -41.06
C SER A 141 29.45 25.85 -39.56
N GLY A 142 29.49 24.58 -39.14
CA GLY A 142 29.34 24.20 -37.72
C GLY A 142 28.01 24.66 -37.09
N ARG A 143 27.02 25.12 -37.87
CA ARG A 143 25.77 25.69 -37.36
C ARG A 143 24.64 24.65 -37.29
N VAL A 144 24.04 24.51 -36.11
CA VAL A 144 22.93 23.58 -35.85
C VAL A 144 21.75 24.35 -35.28
N GLU A 145 20.58 24.23 -35.92
CA GLU A 145 19.33 24.77 -35.37
C GLU A 145 18.89 23.92 -34.17
N VAL A 146 18.53 24.57 -33.07
CA VAL A 146 18.07 23.91 -31.85
C VAL A 146 16.82 24.58 -31.30
N SER A 147 16.01 23.81 -30.58
CA SER A 147 14.93 24.31 -29.74
C SER A 147 15.18 23.95 -28.29
N LEU A 148 14.77 24.82 -27.39
CA LEU A 148 15.11 24.72 -25.96
C LEU A 148 13.84 24.77 -25.11
N PRO A 149 13.76 24.03 -23.99
CA PRO A 149 12.69 24.22 -23.01
C PRO A 149 12.70 25.64 -22.46
N SER A 150 11.51 26.20 -22.18
CA SER A 150 11.38 27.53 -21.56
C SER A 150 12.21 27.67 -20.27
N THR A 151 12.22 26.65 -19.41
CA THR A 151 13.01 26.64 -18.17
C THR A 151 14.51 26.80 -18.39
N ALA A 152 15.07 26.17 -19.44
CA ALA A 152 16.47 26.33 -19.80
C ALA A 152 16.75 27.68 -20.49
N ALA A 153 15.83 28.15 -21.34
CA ALA A 153 15.96 29.42 -22.05
C ALA A 153 16.00 30.61 -21.07
N GLU A 154 15.11 30.61 -20.09
CA GLU A 154 15.07 31.63 -19.03
C GLU A 154 16.35 31.62 -18.18
N ARG A 155 16.84 30.43 -17.80
CA ARG A 155 18.09 30.28 -17.02
C ARG A 155 19.34 30.73 -17.77
N LEU A 156 19.38 30.50 -19.09
CA LEU A 156 20.49 30.93 -19.94
C LEU A 156 20.34 32.38 -20.44
N GLY A 157 19.17 32.99 -20.28
CA GLY A 157 18.85 34.31 -20.83
C GLY A 157 18.88 34.35 -22.36
N LEU A 158 18.44 33.26 -23.01
CA LEU A 158 18.45 33.13 -24.47
C LEU A 158 17.06 33.36 -25.06
N GLU A 159 17.02 34.11 -26.17
CA GLU A 159 15.83 34.35 -26.98
C GLU A 159 15.95 33.71 -28.37
N VAL A 160 14.81 33.53 -29.05
CA VAL A 160 14.79 32.97 -30.41
C VAL A 160 15.61 33.87 -31.34
N GLY A 161 16.60 33.29 -32.00
CA GLY A 161 17.56 33.98 -32.88
C GLY A 161 18.98 34.03 -32.32
N ASP A 162 19.14 33.81 -31.01
CA ASP A 162 20.45 33.79 -30.36
C ASP A 162 21.30 32.59 -30.81
N ALA A 163 22.62 32.78 -30.75
CA ALA A 163 23.59 31.75 -31.08
C ALA A 163 24.54 31.47 -29.91
N LEU A 164 24.76 30.19 -29.62
CA LEU A 164 25.62 29.70 -28.55
C LEU A 164 26.66 28.75 -29.12
N VAL A 165 27.94 28.99 -28.85
CA VAL A 165 29.02 28.07 -29.25
C VAL A 165 29.20 26.99 -28.20
N VAL A 166 29.39 25.75 -28.63
CA VAL A 166 29.70 24.61 -27.77
C VAL A 166 30.92 23.85 -28.30
N SER A 167 31.78 23.37 -27.40
CA SER A 167 33.03 22.67 -27.72
C SER A 167 33.03 21.23 -27.20
N ASP A 168 33.78 20.35 -27.87
CA ASP A 168 34.05 19.01 -27.31
C ASP A 168 34.95 19.14 -26.07
N ILE A 169 34.75 18.25 -25.09
CA ILE A 169 35.49 18.27 -23.81
C ILE A 169 36.57 17.18 -23.80
N VAL A 170 36.42 16.18 -24.67
CA VAL A 170 37.31 15.03 -24.78
C VAL A 170 38.37 15.26 -25.85
N ASP A 171 37.96 15.84 -26.98
CA ASP A 171 38.85 16.11 -28.12
C ASP A 171 38.94 17.60 -28.45
N ASP A 172 40.00 18.25 -27.95
CA ASP A 172 40.28 19.67 -28.23
C ASP A 172 40.50 19.98 -29.73
N ALA A 173 40.75 18.96 -30.56
CA ALA A 173 40.89 19.12 -32.01
C ALA A 173 39.56 19.03 -32.77
N ALA A 174 38.46 18.66 -32.10
CA ALA A 174 37.14 18.62 -32.69
C ALA A 174 36.60 20.04 -32.98
N PRO A 175 35.89 20.24 -34.11
CA PRO A 175 35.39 21.56 -34.47
C PRO A 175 34.29 22.03 -33.49
N GLU A 176 34.34 23.32 -33.13
CA GLU A 176 33.27 23.96 -32.37
C GLU A 176 31.94 23.97 -33.14
N VAL A 177 30.85 23.81 -32.41
CA VAL A 177 29.49 23.81 -32.97
C VAL A 177 28.74 25.04 -32.49
N THR A 178 28.20 25.82 -33.41
CA THR A 178 27.33 26.97 -33.13
C THR A 178 25.87 26.52 -33.13
N LEU A 179 25.24 26.49 -31.97
CA LEU A 179 23.82 26.25 -31.80
C LEU A 179 23.06 27.55 -32.07
N VAL A 180 22.05 27.52 -32.93
CA VAL A 180 21.16 28.66 -33.22
C VAL A 180 19.79 28.34 -32.66
N LEU A 181 19.33 29.11 -31.68
CA LEU A 181 18.04 28.91 -31.03
C LEU A 181 16.92 29.33 -31.99
N THR A 182 16.16 28.38 -32.52
CA THR A 182 15.06 28.65 -33.46
C THR A 182 13.68 28.60 -32.82
N GLY A 183 13.54 28.01 -31.64
CA GLY A 183 12.25 27.94 -30.94
C GLY A 183 12.36 27.57 -29.47
N ILE A 184 11.38 28.01 -28.69
CA ILE A 184 11.24 27.73 -27.27
C ILE A 184 9.97 26.91 -27.07
N PHE A 185 10.05 25.80 -26.34
CA PHE A 185 8.91 24.90 -26.13
C PHE A 185 8.63 24.64 -24.65
N ARG A 186 7.43 24.12 -24.39
CA ARG A 186 7.01 23.61 -23.09
C ARG A 186 6.44 22.19 -23.25
N PRO A 187 6.86 21.20 -22.44
CA PRO A 187 6.22 19.90 -22.37
C PRO A 187 4.72 20.01 -22.05
N ARG A 188 3.86 19.24 -22.74
CA ARG A 188 2.40 19.25 -22.50
C ARG A 188 2.00 18.46 -21.26
N SER A 189 2.66 17.33 -21.04
CA SER A 189 2.48 16.47 -19.87
C SER A 189 3.84 15.94 -19.43
N PRO A 190 4.16 15.96 -18.12
CA PRO A 190 5.39 15.38 -17.60
C PRO A 190 5.39 13.84 -17.62
N ASP A 191 4.22 13.20 -17.69
CA ASP A 191 4.08 11.73 -17.61
C ASP A 191 4.29 10.99 -18.94
N ASP A 192 4.54 11.75 -20.02
CA ASP A 192 4.81 11.19 -21.34
C ASP A 192 6.10 10.34 -21.31
N ALA A 193 6.05 9.17 -21.95
CA ALA A 193 7.17 8.24 -22.05
C ALA A 193 8.45 8.90 -22.58
N LEU A 194 8.30 9.94 -23.41
CA LEU A 194 9.40 10.69 -24.00
C LEU A 194 10.34 11.32 -22.96
N TRP A 195 9.79 11.76 -21.82
CA TRP A 195 10.56 12.52 -20.83
C TRP A 195 11.33 11.63 -19.85
N VAL A 196 11.03 10.33 -19.80
CA VAL A 196 11.74 9.36 -18.97
C VAL A 196 13.24 9.34 -19.31
N ASP A 197 13.57 9.41 -20.60
CA ASP A 197 14.95 9.38 -21.10
C ASP A 197 15.55 10.78 -21.30
N LEU A 198 14.78 11.84 -21.01
CA LEU A 198 15.18 13.24 -21.21
C LEU A 198 14.68 14.16 -20.08
N PRO A 199 15.06 13.89 -18.81
CA PRO A 199 14.54 14.63 -17.65
C PRO A 199 14.86 16.12 -17.68
N LEU A 200 15.96 16.52 -18.30
CA LEU A 200 16.33 17.92 -18.53
C LEU A 200 15.28 18.69 -19.33
N ALA A 201 14.43 18.04 -20.13
CA ALA A 201 13.35 18.73 -20.86
C ALA A 201 12.28 19.31 -19.92
N LEU A 202 12.14 18.73 -18.73
CA LEU A 202 11.24 19.21 -17.68
C LEU A 202 11.95 20.24 -16.79
N GLN A 203 13.23 19.98 -16.44
CA GLN A 203 13.98 20.75 -15.45
C GLN A 203 14.70 21.98 -16.02
N GLY A 204 15.16 21.91 -17.26
CA GLY A 204 15.96 22.92 -17.97
C GLY A 204 17.44 22.98 -17.57
N VAL A 205 17.75 22.73 -16.30
CA VAL A 205 19.11 22.72 -15.76
C VAL A 205 19.28 21.66 -14.67
N THR A 206 20.46 21.05 -14.62
CA THR A 206 20.90 20.17 -13.54
C THR A 206 22.23 20.67 -12.99
N GLU A 207 22.25 21.01 -11.70
CA GLU A 207 23.44 21.48 -10.98
C GLU A 207 23.99 20.35 -10.08
N SER A 208 25.25 19.99 -10.30
CA SER A 208 26.00 18.95 -9.57
C SER A 208 27.48 19.37 -9.50
N ASP A 209 28.43 18.46 -9.70
CA ASP A 209 29.84 18.82 -9.98
C ASP A 209 29.97 19.65 -11.27
N PHE A 210 29.00 19.52 -12.18
CA PHE A 210 28.85 20.28 -13.40
C PHE A 210 27.43 20.87 -13.49
N THR A 211 27.31 22.03 -14.13
CA THR A 211 26.00 22.64 -14.42
C THR A 211 25.62 22.33 -15.86
N THR A 212 24.68 21.41 -16.05
CA THR A 212 24.25 20.95 -17.38
C THR A 212 22.92 21.62 -17.76
N TYR A 213 22.91 22.30 -18.89
CA TYR A 213 21.74 22.96 -19.46
C TYR A 213 21.22 22.20 -20.68
N GLY A 214 19.92 22.27 -20.91
CA GLY A 214 19.29 21.73 -22.10
C GLY A 214 17.95 21.05 -21.80
N PRO A 215 17.58 20.02 -22.56
CA PRO A 215 18.25 19.55 -23.78
C PRO A 215 18.12 20.60 -24.89
N PHE A 216 19.20 20.83 -25.61
CA PHE A 216 19.18 21.52 -26.89
C PHE A 216 18.69 20.53 -27.94
N VAL A 217 17.38 20.55 -28.22
CA VAL A 217 16.72 19.60 -29.11
C VAL A 217 16.99 19.98 -30.56
N THR A 218 17.62 19.08 -31.32
CA THR A 218 17.90 19.24 -32.76
C THR A 218 16.78 18.67 -33.63
N ALA A 219 16.88 18.84 -34.95
CA ALA A 219 15.96 18.19 -35.88
C ALA A 219 16.10 16.66 -35.88
N PRO A 220 15.01 15.89 -36.10
CA PRO A 220 15.08 14.44 -36.20
C PRO A 220 16.10 13.95 -37.25
N GLY A 221 16.96 13.02 -36.86
CA GLY A 221 18.03 12.47 -37.67
C GLY A 221 19.29 13.35 -37.76
N ALA A 222 19.40 14.42 -36.98
CA ALA A 222 20.57 15.30 -37.00
C ALA A 222 21.86 14.60 -36.52
N PHE A 223 21.74 13.57 -35.66
CA PHE A 223 22.88 12.82 -35.13
C PHE A 223 23.38 11.73 -36.09
N ASP A 224 22.69 11.50 -37.21
CA ASP A 224 23.10 10.55 -38.23
C ASP A 224 24.08 11.16 -39.25
N GLY A 225 24.40 12.45 -39.11
CA GLY A 225 25.38 13.19 -39.92
C GLY A 225 26.72 13.42 -39.20
N PRO A 226 27.75 13.95 -39.88
CA PRO A 226 29.11 14.06 -39.34
C PRO A 226 29.31 15.14 -38.25
N LEU A 227 28.29 15.96 -37.98
CA LEU A 227 28.31 17.09 -37.02
C LEU A 227 28.35 16.65 -35.55
N VAL A 228 27.85 15.45 -35.26
CA VAL A 228 27.78 14.88 -33.93
C VAL A 228 28.46 13.52 -34.00
N GLY A 229 29.39 13.25 -33.08
CA GLY A 229 30.13 11.98 -33.04
C GLY A 229 29.22 10.82 -32.64
N ALA A 230 29.80 9.78 -32.02
CA ALA A 230 29.00 8.69 -31.50
C ALA A 230 27.92 9.20 -30.52
N SER A 231 26.68 8.73 -30.68
CA SER A 231 25.55 9.11 -29.84
C SER A 231 24.96 7.90 -29.13
N THR A 232 24.40 8.12 -27.95
CA THR A 232 23.64 7.08 -27.24
C THR A 232 22.18 7.23 -27.61
N VAL A 233 21.62 6.18 -28.21
CA VAL A 233 20.20 6.15 -28.63
C VAL A 233 19.44 5.20 -27.73
N THR A 234 18.32 5.68 -27.20
CA THR A 234 17.38 4.92 -26.38
C THR A 234 16.04 4.86 -27.08
N TRP A 235 15.57 3.64 -27.33
CA TRP A 235 14.20 3.35 -27.74
C TRP A 235 13.42 2.86 -26.53
N ARG A 236 12.23 3.42 -26.31
CA ARG A 236 11.36 3.02 -25.20
C ARG A 236 9.98 2.66 -25.72
N LEU A 237 9.53 1.46 -25.37
CA LEU A 237 8.18 0.97 -25.60
C LEU A 237 7.41 1.09 -24.28
N ALA A 238 6.53 2.08 -24.19
CA ALA A 238 5.57 2.18 -23.10
C ALA A 238 4.35 1.31 -23.41
N ALA A 239 4.13 0.26 -22.61
CA ALA A 239 3.04 -0.67 -22.82
C ALA A 239 1.69 -0.05 -22.42
N ASP A 240 0.67 -0.21 -23.27
CA ASP A 240 -0.71 0.08 -22.88
C ASP A 240 -1.24 -1.09 -22.04
N VAL A 241 -1.16 -0.91 -20.72
CA VAL A 241 -1.67 -1.84 -19.72
C VAL A 241 -3.11 -1.50 -19.30
N GLY A 242 -3.69 -0.44 -19.85
CA GLY A 242 -5.00 0.09 -19.49
C GLY A 242 -6.11 -0.94 -19.67
N GLY A 243 -6.88 -1.20 -18.62
CA GLY A 243 -8.01 -2.13 -18.68
C GLY A 243 -7.61 -3.61 -18.79
N THR A 244 -6.34 -3.95 -18.52
CA THR A 244 -5.91 -5.35 -18.39
C THR A 244 -6.64 -6.01 -17.23
N THR A 245 -7.20 -7.20 -17.48
CA THR A 245 -7.87 -8.02 -16.46
C THR A 245 -7.09 -9.29 -16.21
N ARG A 246 -7.41 -10.02 -15.14
CA ARG A 246 -6.75 -11.27 -14.75
C ARG A 246 -6.70 -12.28 -15.90
N ASP A 247 -7.77 -12.39 -16.68
CA ASP A 247 -7.87 -13.36 -17.77
C ASP A 247 -6.98 -13.00 -18.97
N ARG A 248 -6.67 -11.71 -19.15
CA ARG A 248 -5.80 -11.21 -20.23
C ARG A 248 -4.32 -11.17 -19.82
N LEU A 249 -4.04 -11.11 -18.52
CA LEU A 249 -2.69 -10.98 -17.97
C LEU A 249 -1.70 -12.06 -18.47
N PRO A 250 -2.04 -13.37 -18.51
CA PRO A 250 -1.13 -14.37 -19.08
C PRO A 250 -0.86 -14.18 -20.57
N GLY A 251 -1.80 -13.56 -21.30
CA GLY A 251 -1.62 -13.18 -22.70
C GLY A 251 -0.59 -12.07 -22.86
N LEU A 252 -0.70 -11.03 -22.02
CA LEU A 252 0.20 -9.89 -22.01
C LEU A 252 1.63 -10.30 -21.61
N GLU A 253 1.80 -11.08 -20.55
CA GLU A 253 3.11 -11.58 -20.14
C GLU A 253 3.81 -12.38 -21.25
N ARG A 254 3.10 -13.32 -21.89
CA ARG A 254 3.67 -14.07 -23.02
C ARG A 254 4.05 -13.17 -24.19
N ALA A 255 3.36 -12.04 -24.38
CA ALA A 255 3.70 -11.06 -25.39
C ALA A 255 4.96 -10.28 -24.97
N VAL A 256 5.02 -9.76 -23.75
CA VAL A 256 6.19 -9.04 -23.20
C VAL A 256 7.43 -9.92 -23.17
N ASP A 257 7.35 -11.15 -22.67
CA ASP A 257 8.46 -12.11 -22.64
C ASP A 257 8.97 -12.44 -24.03
N ARG A 258 8.07 -12.47 -25.04
CA ARG A 258 8.47 -12.65 -26.43
C ARG A 258 9.20 -11.41 -26.93
N THR A 259 8.62 -10.23 -26.77
CA THR A 259 9.22 -8.96 -27.22
C THR A 259 10.59 -8.71 -26.59
N VAL A 260 10.76 -8.94 -25.28
CA VAL A 260 12.05 -8.78 -24.59
C VAL A 260 13.09 -9.77 -25.10
N ARG A 261 12.70 -11.04 -25.34
CA ARG A 261 13.61 -12.06 -25.88
C ARG A 261 14.03 -11.75 -27.31
N GLU A 262 13.10 -11.37 -28.18
CA GLU A 262 13.43 -11.03 -29.57
C GLU A 262 14.26 -9.73 -29.64
N LEU A 263 13.97 -8.72 -28.81
CA LEU A 263 14.81 -7.53 -28.72
C LEU A 263 16.24 -7.88 -28.31
N ARG A 264 16.43 -8.73 -27.29
CA ARG A 264 17.76 -9.21 -26.87
C ARG A 264 18.47 -9.95 -28.00
N ARG A 265 17.75 -10.80 -28.74
CA ARG A 265 18.27 -11.50 -29.90
C ARG A 265 18.74 -10.53 -30.99
N THR A 266 17.89 -9.56 -31.35
CA THR A 266 18.17 -8.59 -32.42
C THR A 266 19.39 -7.72 -32.12
N VAL A 267 19.59 -7.34 -30.85
CA VAL A 267 20.77 -6.56 -30.42
C VAL A 267 21.98 -7.41 -30.01
N GLY A 268 21.88 -8.74 -30.10
CA GLY A 268 22.98 -9.67 -29.83
C GLY A 268 23.37 -9.81 -28.36
N LEU A 269 22.38 -9.79 -27.46
CA LEU A 269 22.54 -10.09 -26.04
C LEU A 269 22.07 -11.52 -25.71
N PRO A 270 22.57 -12.11 -24.62
CA PRO A 270 22.02 -13.34 -24.05
C PRO A 270 20.50 -13.30 -23.88
N LEU A 271 19.82 -14.36 -24.35
CA LEU A 271 18.36 -14.48 -24.25
C LEU A 271 17.91 -14.50 -22.78
N GLU A 272 18.69 -15.14 -21.92
CA GLU A 272 18.53 -15.12 -20.46
C GLU A 272 19.65 -14.30 -19.82
N ALA A 273 19.29 -13.44 -18.87
CA ALA A 273 20.27 -12.58 -18.19
C ALA A 273 21.29 -13.44 -17.41
N GLY A 274 22.57 -13.31 -17.75
CA GLY A 274 23.65 -14.05 -17.09
C GLY A 274 23.98 -15.42 -17.69
N ASP A 275 23.32 -15.82 -18.80
CA ASP A 275 23.63 -17.07 -19.51
C ASP A 275 24.33 -16.81 -20.87
N PRO A 276 25.67 -16.76 -20.90
CA PRO A 276 26.42 -16.47 -22.13
C PRO A 276 26.30 -17.55 -23.20
N GLU A 277 25.79 -18.75 -22.89
CA GLU A 277 25.62 -19.82 -23.90
C GLU A 277 24.49 -19.52 -24.90
N THR A 278 23.63 -18.55 -24.59
CA THR A 278 22.49 -18.14 -25.42
C THR A 278 22.77 -16.93 -26.32
N GLU A 279 24.01 -16.45 -26.36
CA GLU A 279 24.41 -15.27 -27.13
C GLU A 279 24.49 -15.56 -28.64
N GLU A 280 23.73 -14.81 -29.44
CA GLU A 280 23.81 -14.81 -30.90
C GLU A 280 24.41 -13.48 -31.38
N PRO A 281 25.38 -13.47 -32.32
CA PRO A 281 25.96 -12.22 -32.81
C PRO A 281 24.93 -11.32 -33.51
N SER A 282 24.88 -10.03 -33.16
CA SER A 282 24.01 -9.08 -33.86
C SER A 282 24.55 -8.74 -35.26
N GLY A 283 23.66 -8.69 -36.25
CA GLY A 283 23.98 -8.16 -37.59
C GLY A 283 23.94 -6.62 -37.68
N LEU A 284 23.62 -5.93 -36.57
CA LEU A 284 23.42 -4.49 -36.50
C LEU A 284 24.70 -3.75 -36.05
N PRO A 285 24.96 -2.53 -36.58
CA PRO A 285 26.10 -1.70 -36.19
C PRO A 285 25.88 -1.00 -34.83
N LEU A 286 25.81 -1.79 -33.75
CA LEU A 286 25.57 -1.33 -32.38
C LEU A 286 26.83 -1.48 -31.51
N ARG A 287 27.03 -0.57 -30.55
CA ARG A 287 28.05 -0.71 -29.51
C ARG A 287 27.41 -0.70 -28.12
N SER A 288 27.83 -1.66 -27.29
CA SER A 288 27.38 -1.80 -25.90
C SER A 288 25.85 -1.75 -25.71
N PRO A 289 25.07 -2.55 -26.45
CA PRO A 289 23.61 -2.55 -26.33
C PRO A 289 23.17 -3.01 -24.94
N ARG A 290 22.06 -2.44 -24.45
CA ARG A 290 21.41 -2.78 -23.18
C ARG A 290 19.91 -2.86 -23.38
N VAL A 291 19.28 -3.84 -22.74
CA VAL A 291 17.82 -3.99 -22.65
C VAL A 291 17.42 -3.97 -21.18
N VAL A 292 16.61 -2.98 -20.79
CA VAL A 292 16.16 -2.76 -19.41
C VAL A 292 14.63 -2.77 -19.38
N SER A 293 14.03 -3.51 -18.47
CA SER A 293 12.58 -3.56 -18.29
C SER A 293 12.21 -4.07 -16.91
N ASP A 294 11.40 -3.31 -16.19
CA ASP A 294 10.77 -3.71 -14.92
C ASP A 294 9.39 -4.35 -15.16
N LEU A 295 8.88 -4.28 -16.40
CA LEU A 295 7.54 -4.74 -16.77
C LEU A 295 7.31 -6.24 -16.50
N PRO A 296 8.26 -7.18 -16.74
CA PRO A 296 8.07 -8.58 -16.36
C PRO A 296 7.84 -8.76 -14.84
N ALA A 297 8.67 -8.11 -14.02
CA ALA A 297 8.54 -8.17 -12.56
C ALA A 297 7.23 -7.51 -12.07
N LEU A 298 6.80 -6.43 -12.73
CA LEU A 298 5.53 -5.76 -12.48
C LEU A 298 4.34 -6.69 -12.80
N LEU A 299 4.38 -7.40 -13.93
CA LEU A 299 3.33 -8.35 -14.34
C LEU A 299 3.28 -9.56 -13.39
N ASP A 300 4.43 -10.07 -12.94
CA ASP A 300 4.51 -11.10 -11.92
C ASP A 300 3.91 -10.63 -10.59
N SER A 301 4.17 -9.37 -10.21
CA SER A 301 3.57 -8.73 -9.03
C SER A 301 2.06 -8.63 -9.17
N ALA A 302 1.55 -8.23 -10.34
CA ALA A 302 0.11 -8.15 -10.63
C ALA A 302 -0.57 -9.53 -10.57
N ARG A 303 0.06 -10.58 -11.12
CA ARG A 303 -0.41 -11.97 -10.97
C ARG A 303 -0.44 -12.37 -9.50
N GLY A 304 0.63 -12.07 -8.78
CA GLY A 304 0.75 -12.36 -7.36
C GLY A 304 -0.38 -11.71 -6.56
N VAL A 305 -0.72 -10.45 -6.84
CA VAL A 305 -1.86 -9.76 -6.20
C VAL A 305 -3.19 -10.39 -6.58
N ALA A 306 -3.40 -10.75 -7.85
CA ALA A 306 -4.64 -11.39 -8.30
C ALA A 306 -4.90 -12.75 -7.62
N ASP A 307 -3.85 -13.56 -7.48
CA ASP A 307 -3.95 -14.87 -6.83
C ASP A 307 -4.11 -14.75 -5.32
N ARG A 308 -3.37 -13.83 -4.68
CA ARG A 308 -3.53 -13.52 -3.25
C ARG A 308 -4.93 -13.01 -2.93
N THR A 309 -5.47 -12.11 -3.73
CA THR A 309 -6.83 -11.57 -3.58
C THR A 309 -7.87 -12.67 -3.53
N ARG A 310 -7.78 -13.66 -4.44
CA ARG A 310 -8.70 -14.81 -4.44
C ARG A 310 -8.65 -15.59 -3.15
N VAL A 311 -7.44 -15.83 -2.63
CA VAL A 311 -7.30 -16.61 -1.41
C VAL A 311 -7.72 -15.82 -0.17
N THR A 312 -7.32 -14.56 -0.06
CA THR A 312 -7.68 -13.68 1.05
C THR A 312 -9.20 -13.54 1.18
N LEU A 313 -9.92 -13.45 0.04
CA LEU A 313 -11.39 -13.44 -0.02
C LEU A 313 -12.07 -14.83 0.15
N LEU A 314 -11.32 -15.92 0.31
CA LEU A 314 -11.90 -17.20 0.75
C LEU A 314 -12.41 -17.13 2.18
N THR A 315 -11.74 -16.39 3.07
CA THR A 315 -12.14 -16.26 4.47
C THR A 315 -13.61 -15.81 4.65
N PRO A 316 -14.05 -14.66 4.09
CA PRO A 316 -15.46 -14.25 4.19
C PRO A 316 -16.39 -15.27 3.53
N THR A 317 -15.94 -15.92 2.46
CA THR A 317 -16.72 -16.95 1.75
C THR A 317 -16.97 -18.17 2.64
N VAL A 318 -15.94 -18.70 3.30
CA VAL A 318 -16.05 -19.85 4.20
C VAL A 318 -16.93 -19.50 5.41
N LEU A 319 -16.82 -18.29 5.97
CA LEU A 319 -17.69 -17.83 7.06
C LEU A 319 -19.17 -17.80 6.64
N VAL A 320 -19.48 -17.24 5.47
CA VAL A 320 -20.86 -17.21 4.95
C VAL A 320 -21.36 -18.61 4.61
N VAL A 321 -20.54 -19.47 4.00
CA VAL A 321 -20.89 -20.86 3.69
C VAL A 321 -21.17 -21.64 4.97
N LEU A 322 -20.34 -21.48 6.01
CA LEU A 322 -20.59 -22.08 7.33
C LEU A 322 -21.94 -21.64 7.89
N LEU A 323 -22.22 -20.33 7.87
CA LEU A 323 -23.49 -19.81 8.36
C LEU A 323 -24.67 -20.32 7.54
N GLY A 324 -24.56 -20.31 6.22
CA GLY A 324 -25.56 -20.79 5.28
C GLY A 324 -25.85 -22.28 5.48
N LEU A 325 -24.82 -23.11 5.71
CA LEU A 325 -24.95 -24.53 6.02
C LEU A 325 -25.71 -24.76 7.32
N VAL A 326 -25.37 -24.03 8.39
CA VAL A 326 -26.08 -24.14 9.67
C VAL A 326 -27.54 -23.68 9.54
N ALA A 327 -27.78 -22.60 8.79
CA ALA A 327 -29.13 -22.11 8.51
C ALA A 327 -29.94 -23.12 7.69
N LEU A 328 -29.30 -23.75 6.71
CA LEU A 328 -29.90 -24.79 5.89
C LEU A 328 -30.28 -26.02 6.71
N VAL A 329 -29.39 -26.49 7.59
CA VAL A 329 -29.68 -27.60 8.51
C VAL A 329 -30.85 -27.24 9.43
N GLY A 330 -30.86 -26.04 9.99
CA GLY A 330 -31.95 -25.54 10.83
C GLY A 330 -33.29 -25.47 10.09
N ALA A 331 -33.31 -24.86 8.90
CA ALA A 331 -34.49 -24.74 8.05
C ALA A 331 -35.02 -26.10 7.58
N SER A 332 -34.12 -27.00 7.19
CA SER A 332 -34.47 -28.37 6.78
C SER A 332 -35.01 -29.20 7.95
N GLY A 333 -34.43 -29.03 9.14
CA GLY A 333 -34.92 -29.66 10.37
C GLY A 333 -36.33 -29.19 10.74
N LEU A 334 -36.60 -27.89 10.63
CA LEU A 334 -37.95 -27.34 10.81
C LEU A 334 -38.94 -27.93 9.80
N LEU A 335 -38.57 -28.00 8.52
CA LEU A 335 -39.40 -28.60 7.47
C LEU A 335 -39.68 -30.09 7.75
N ALA A 336 -38.67 -30.83 8.20
CA ALA A 336 -38.81 -32.22 8.59
C ALA A 336 -39.76 -32.38 9.79
N SER A 337 -39.64 -31.52 10.81
CA SER A 337 -40.49 -31.55 12.00
C SER A 337 -41.97 -31.36 11.68
N LEU A 338 -42.30 -30.44 10.76
CA LEU A 338 -43.67 -30.19 10.30
C LEU A 338 -44.26 -31.39 9.54
N ARG A 339 -43.42 -32.20 8.91
CA ARG A 339 -43.81 -33.32 8.04
C ARG A 339 -43.81 -34.68 8.73
N THR A 340 -43.46 -34.73 10.01
CA THR A 340 -43.43 -35.98 10.79
C THR A 340 -44.76 -36.74 10.73
N GLY A 341 -45.90 -36.03 10.79
CA GLY A 341 -47.24 -36.61 10.65
C GLY A 341 -47.48 -37.29 9.29
N ASP A 342 -47.13 -36.61 8.20
CA ASP A 342 -47.28 -37.12 6.84
C ASP A 342 -46.38 -38.33 6.56
N VAL A 343 -45.13 -38.26 7.04
CA VAL A 343 -44.16 -39.36 6.88
C VAL A 343 -44.60 -40.60 7.65
N ARG A 344 -45.18 -40.43 8.85
CA ARG A 344 -45.76 -41.52 9.63
C ARG A 344 -46.91 -42.20 8.88
N LEU A 345 -47.85 -41.42 8.32
CA LEU A 345 -48.95 -41.96 7.52
C LEU A 345 -48.48 -42.72 6.27
N LEU A 346 -47.46 -42.22 5.58
CA LEU A 346 -46.89 -42.89 4.41
C LEU A 346 -46.18 -44.20 4.78
N ARG A 347 -45.49 -44.27 5.92
CA ARG A 347 -44.90 -45.52 6.43
C ARG A 347 -45.95 -46.55 6.82
N LEU A 348 -47.01 -46.13 7.50
CA LEU A 348 -48.14 -46.99 7.84
C LEU A 348 -48.85 -47.55 6.58
N ARG A 349 -48.72 -46.85 5.45
CA ARG A 349 -49.19 -47.29 4.12
C ARG A 349 -48.14 -48.08 3.31
N GLY A 350 -47.05 -48.51 3.93
CA GLY A 350 -46.03 -49.38 3.31
C GLY A 350 -44.96 -48.66 2.48
N ALA A 351 -44.76 -47.34 2.64
CA ALA A 351 -43.69 -46.64 1.93
C ALA A 351 -42.29 -47.01 2.46
N SER A 352 -41.39 -47.44 1.56
CA SER A 352 -39.99 -47.75 1.88
C SER A 352 -39.17 -46.49 2.20
N SER A 353 -38.06 -46.64 2.93
CA SER A 353 -37.09 -45.56 3.21
C SER A 353 -36.48 -44.95 1.95
N SER A 354 -36.22 -45.78 0.93
CA SER A 354 -35.76 -45.33 -0.39
C SER A 354 -36.78 -44.44 -1.10
N ARG A 355 -38.08 -44.77 -0.98
CA ARG A 355 -39.17 -43.97 -1.58
C ARG A 355 -39.38 -42.64 -0.85
N LEU A 356 -39.17 -42.61 0.46
CA LEU A 356 -39.16 -41.36 1.24
C LEU A 356 -37.95 -40.48 0.91
N GLY A 357 -36.77 -41.10 0.72
CA GLY A 357 -35.56 -40.42 0.24
C GLY A 357 -35.72 -39.83 -1.15
N ALA A 358 -36.30 -40.58 -2.10
CA ALA A 358 -36.58 -40.08 -3.45
C ALA A 358 -37.58 -38.91 -3.45
N LEU A 359 -38.57 -38.92 -2.55
CA LEU A 359 -39.49 -37.78 -2.37
C LEU A 359 -38.79 -36.57 -1.76
N ALA A 360 -37.89 -36.76 -0.79
CA ALA A 360 -37.07 -35.69 -0.23
C ALA A 360 -36.12 -35.09 -1.29
N LEU A 361 -35.47 -35.93 -2.07
CA LEU A 361 -34.60 -35.52 -3.18
C LEU A 361 -35.37 -34.71 -4.23
N GLY A 362 -36.57 -35.15 -4.62
CA GLY A 362 -37.41 -34.41 -5.57
C GLY A 362 -37.82 -33.03 -5.06
N GLU A 363 -38.10 -32.89 -3.76
CA GLU A 363 -38.40 -31.58 -3.16
C GLU A 363 -37.16 -30.70 -3.08
N ALA A 364 -36.03 -31.27 -2.69
CA ALA A 364 -34.75 -30.60 -2.64
C ALA A 364 -34.33 -30.03 -4.00
N ILE A 365 -34.51 -30.81 -5.08
CA ILE A 365 -34.26 -30.37 -6.46
C ILE A 365 -35.17 -29.20 -6.85
N VAL A 366 -36.46 -29.24 -6.46
CA VAL A 366 -37.38 -28.12 -6.74
C VAL A 366 -36.97 -26.85 -5.98
N ILE A 367 -36.58 -26.98 -4.71
CA ILE A 367 -36.10 -25.84 -3.91
C ILE A 367 -34.82 -25.27 -4.52
N ALA A 368 -33.83 -26.11 -4.82
CA ALA A 368 -32.55 -25.68 -5.39
C ALA A 368 -32.71 -25.10 -6.80
N GLY A 369 -33.55 -25.70 -7.64
CA GLY A 369 -33.83 -25.22 -9.00
C GLY A 369 -34.56 -23.88 -9.04
N ALA A 370 -35.36 -23.55 -8.02
CA ALA A 370 -35.95 -22.22 -7.88
C ALA A 370 -34.96 -21.22 -7.24
N ALA A 371 -34.18 -21.68 -6.26
CA ALA A 371 -33.24 -20.82 -5.54
C ALA A 371 -32.05 -20.38 -6.40
N ALA A 372 -31.48 -21.27 -7.23
CA ALA A 372 -30.31 -20.98 -8.07
C ALA A 372 -30.45 -19.76 -9.01
N PRO A 373 -31.49 -19.65 -9.87
CA PRO A 373 -31.66 -18.46 -10.70
C PRO A 373 -32.02 -17.21 -9.88
N ALA A 374 -32.78 -17.37 -8.79
CA ALA A 374 -33.10 -16.27 -7.90
C ALA A 374 -31.85 -15.71 -7.21
N SER A 375 -30.92 -16.58 -6.78
CA SER A 375 -29.65 -16.18 -6.17
C SER A 375 -28.67 -15.60 -7.17
N ALA A 376 -28.62 -16.13 -8.40
CA ALA A 376 -27.80 -15.58 -9.47
C ALA A 376 -28.18 -14.12 -9.75
N LEU A 377 -29.48 -13.88 -9.95
CA LEU A 377 -30.01 -12.54 -10.18
C LEU A 377 -29.81 -11.64 -8.96
N ALA A 378 -30.14 -12.11 -7.75
CA ALA A 378 -30.00 -11.31 -6.53
C ALA A 378 -28.53 -10.98 -6.22
N GLY A 379 -27.60 -11.90 -6.47
CA GLY A 379 -26.15 -11.69 -6.33
C GLY A 379 -25.65 -10.64 -7.31
N ALA A 380 -25.99 -10.76 -8.59
CA ALA A 380 -25.62 -9.80 -9.64
C ALA A 380 -26.22 -8.39 -9.41
N VAL A 381 -27.48 -8.31 -8.97
CA VAL A 381 -28.12 -7.03 -8.58
C VAL A 381 -27.43 -6.44 -7.35
N GLY A 382 -27.17 -7.27 -6.34
CA GLY A 382 -26.56 -6.85 -5.09
C GLY A 382 -25.17 -6.26 -5.31
N ILE A 383 -24.32 -6.94 -6.08
CA ILE A 383 -22.97 -6.46 -6.32
C ILE A 383 -22.95 -5.15 -7.12
N ARG A 384 -23.80 -4.99 -8.14
CA ARG A 384 -23.90 -3.70 -8.86
C ARG A 384 -24.37 -2.55 -7.99
N ALA A 385 -25.36 -2.80 -7.12
CA ALA A 385 -25.83 -1.80 -6.19
C ALA A 385 -24.72 -1.36 -5.21
N LEU A 386 -23.78 -2.26 -4.90
CA LEU A 386 -22.63 -1.98 -4.03
C LEU A 386 -21.47 -1.30 -4.78
N THR A 387 -21.18 -1.71 -6.01
CA THR A 387 -20.05 -1.18 -6.81
C THR A 387 -20.41 0.07 -7.61
N GLY A 388 -21.69 0.44 -7.70
CA GLY A 388 -22.15 1.57 -8.51
C GLY A 388 -22.11 1.32 -10.02
N GLN A 389 -21.86 0.07 -10.45
CA GLN A 389 -21.85 -0.30 -11.87
C GLN A 389 -23.23 -0.10 -12.52
N GLY A 390 -23.22 0.34 -13.78
CA GLY A 390 -24.44 0.55 -14.56
C GLY A 390 -25.26 -0.74 -14.79
N TRP A 391 -26.58 -0.58 -14.92
CA TRP A 391 -27.53 -1.69 -15.07
C TRP A 391 -27.54 -2.35 -16.46
N GLY A 392 -26.88 -1.74 -17.47
CA GLY A 392 -26.94 -2.16 -18.87
C GLY A 392 -26.35 -3.54 -19.16
N SER A 393 -25.31 -3.96 -18.41
CA SER A 393 -24.63 -5.25 -18.56
C SER A 393 -25.17 -6.35 -17.64
N LEU A 394 -26.26 -6.13 -16.90
CA LEU A 394 -26.78 -7.10 -15.94
C LEU A 394 -27.15 -8.45 -16.57
N VAL A 395 -27.59 -8.41 -17.83
CA VAL A 395 -27.88 -9.62 -18.58
C VAL A 395 -26.61 -10.40 -18.90
N ASP A 396 -25.50 -9.71 -19.12
CA ASP A 396 -24.21 -10.34 -19.46
C ASP A 396 -23.64 -11.06 -18.24
N ASP A 397 -23.65 -10.44 -17.06
CA ASP A 397 -23.21 -11.09 -15.80
C ASP A 397 -24.04 -12.33 -15.46
N VAL A 398 -25.37 -12.27 -15.63
CA VAL A 398 -26.24 -13.43 -15.36
C VAL A 398 -26.03 -14.55 -16.38
N ARG A 399 -25.55 -14.22 -17.58
CA ARG A 399 -25.20 -15.19 -18.63
C ARG A 399 -23.77 -15.70 -18.50
N ASP A 400 -22.95 -15.10 -17.65
CA ASP A 400 -21.57 -15.50 -17.45
C ASP A 400 -21.49 -16.97 -16.98
N PRO A 401 -20.79 -17.85 -17.73
CA PRO A 401 -20.53 -19.22 -17.31
C PRO A 401 -19.85 -19.34 -15.94
N ALA A 402 -18.99 -18.38 -15.57
CA ALA A 402 -18.27 -18.37 -14.30
C ALA A 402 -19.23 -18.27 -13.11
N LEU A 403 -20.24 -17.41 -13.20
CA LEU A 403 -21.30 -17.28 -12.20
C LEU A 403 -22.00 -18.62 -11.96
N TRP A 404 -22.37 -19.33 -13.02
CA TRP A 404 -23.07 -20.61 -12.90
C TRP A 404 -22.18 -21.75 -12.42
N ALA A 405 -20.88 -21.73 -12.75
CA ALA A 405 -19.89 -22.65 -12.18
C ALA A 405 -19.80 -22.51 -10.65
N ALA A 406 -20.13 -21.33 -10.12
CA ALA A 406 -20.19 -21.02 -8.70
C ALA A 406 -21.52 -21.42 -8.03
N VAL A 407 -22.65 -21.16 -8.71
CA VAL A 407 -24.01 -21.42 -8.19
C VAL A 407 -24.36 -22.91 -8.17
N LEU A 408 -23.96 -23.69 -9.18
CA LEU A 408 -24.35 -25.10 -9.33
C LEU A 408 -23.81 -26.02 -8.22
N PRO A 409 -22.54 -25.94 -7.78
CA PRO A 409 -22.05 -26.70 -6.64
C PRO A 409 -22.82 -26.39 -5.35
N LEU A 410 -23.15 -25.11 -5.13
CA LEU A 410 -23.92 -24.69 -3.96
C LEU A 410 -25.35 -25.26 -3.99
N ALA A 411 -25.99 -25.28 -5.16
CA ALA A 411 -27.27 -25.94 -5.36
C ALA A 411 -27.19 -27.45 -5.07
N ALA A 412 -26.11 -28.12 -5.47
CA ALA A 412 -25.88 -29.53 -5.18
C ALA A 412 -25.71 -29.79 -3.67
N VAL A 413 -24.97 -28.93 -2.96
CA VAL A 413 -24.84 -28.97 -1.49
C VAL A 413 -26.20 -28.78 -0.83
N VAL A 414 -27.01 -27.83 -1.31
CA VAL A 414 -28.39 -27.63 -0.83
C VAL A 414 -29.20 -28.91 -0.99
N VAL A 415 -29.13 -29.56 -2.16
CA VAL A 415 -29.84 -30.82 -2.42
C VAL A 415 -29.38 -31.93 -1.49
N ALA A 416 -28.06 -32.09 -1.31
CA ALA A 416 -27.49 -33.11 -0.46
C ALA A 416 -27.89 -32.93 1.02
N VAL A 417 -27.72 -31.73 1.57
CA VAL A 417 -27.98 -31.43 2.99
C VAL A 417 -29.47 -31.50 3.30
N THR A 418 -30.34 -30.95 2.46
CA THR A 418 -31.81 -31.01 2.66
C THR A 418 -32.31 -32.46 2.58
N THR A 419 -31.77 -33.27 1.67
CA THR A 419 -32.12 -34.70 1.55
C THR A 419 -31.60 -35.49 2.75
N ALA A 420 -30.36 -35.28 3.17
CA ALA A 420 -29.76 -35.95 4.31
C ALA A 420 -30.50 -35.63 5.62
N THR A 421 -30.72 -34.35 5.91
CA THR A 421 -31.41 -33.89 7.13
C THR A 421 -32.87 -34.37 7.19
N SER A 422 -33.61 -34.31 6.09
CA SER A 422 -35.00 -34.77 6.04
C SER A 422 -35.13 -36.29 6.16
N THR A 423 -34.20 -37.06 5.60
CA THR A 423 -34.18 -38.53 5.77
C THR A 423 -33.72 -38.96 7.16
N TRP A 424 -32.77 -38.24 7.76
CA TRP A 424 -32.25 -38.50 9.11
C TRP A 424 -33.29 -38.18 10.18
N ALA A 425 -33.92 -37.00 10.15
CA ALA A 425 -35.01 -36.64 11.06
C ALA A 425 -36.21 -37.60 10.97
N GLY A 426 -36.47 -38.15 9.78
CA GLY A 426 -37.47 -39.20 9.59
C GLY A 426 -37.12 -40.55 10.23
N ARG A 427 -35.85 -40.84 10.53
CA ARG A 427 -35.41 -42.08 11.18
C ARG A 427 -35.53 -41.99 12.71
N GLU A 428 -35.09 -40.91 13.34
CA GLU A 428 -35.15 -40.74 14.79
C GLU A 428 -36.58 -40.75 15.34
N GLY A 429 -37.53 -40.12 14.62
CA GLY A 429 -38.95 -40.11 15.00
C GLY A 429 -39.66 -41.48 14.99
N ALA A 430 -38.99 -42.55 14.54
CA ALA A 430 -39.47 -43.94 14.60
C ALA A 430 -38.70 -44.82 15.61
N VAL A 431 -37.52 -44.38 16.07
CA VAL A 431 -36.69 -45.13 17.03
C VAL A 431 -37.01 -44.73 18.47
N VAL A 432 -37.39 -43.47 18.72
CA VAL A 432 -37.74 -42.96 20.07
C VAL A 432 -39.02 -43.59 20.63
N GLU A 433 -39.92 -44.07 19.77
CA GLU A 433 -41.20 -44.66 20.18
C GLU A 433 -41.12 -46.19 20.38
N SER A 434 -40.04 -46.84 19.93
CA SER A 434 -39.90 -48.31 19.94
C SER A 434 -38.82 -48.85 20.90
N SER A 435 -38.02 -47.99 21.56
CA SER A 435 -36.92 -48.45 22.43
C SER A 435 -36.96 -47.77 23.80
N GLY A 436 -37.06 -48.60 24.85
CA GLY A 436 -37.06 -48.18 26.25
C GLY A 436 -35.86 -47.31 26.64
N ARG A 437 -36.14 -46.36 27.52
CA ARG A 437 -35.18 -45.42 28.16
C ARG A 437 -34.07 -46.22 28.87
N GLY A 438 -32.80 -45.94 28.57
CA GLY A 438 -31.70 -46.52 29.35
C GLY A 438 -30.29 -46.28 28.83
N THR A 439 -29.90 -46.90 27.71
CA THR A 439 -28.47 -47.10 27.40
C THR A 439 -27.97 -46.53 26.07
N ARG A 440 -28.84 -46.31 25.07
CA ARG A 440 -28.42 -45.75 23.75
C ARG A 440 -28.36 -44.22 23.70
N SER A 441 -29.04 -43.51 24.61
CA SER A 441 -28.96 -42.05 24.70
C SER A 441 -27.59 -41.56 25.18
N GLY A 442 -26.88 -42.35 25.98
CA GLY A 442 -25.51 -42.03 26.44
C GLY A 442 -24.48 -42.11 25.32
N LEU A 443 -24.57 -43.11 24.43
CA LEU A 443 -23.68 -43.26 23.27
C LEU A 443 -23.87 -42.15 22.23
N LEU A 444 -25.11 -41.75 21.95
CA LEU A 444 -25.39 -40.63 21.04
C LEU A 444 -24.96 -39.28 21.64
N ALA A 445 -25.11 -39.09 22.96
CA ALA A 445 -24.59 -37.91 23.65
C ALA A 445 -23.04 -37.90 23.68
N ALA A 446 -22.40 -39.06 23.83
CA ALA A 446 -20.95 -39.20 23.76
C ALA A 446 -20.40 -38.97 22.35
N ALA A 447 -21.08 -39.46 21.30
CA ALA A 447 -20.73 -39.19 19.91
C ALA A 447 -20.86 -37.71 19.55
N ALA A 448 -21.92 -37.04 20.04
CA ALA A 448 -22.09 -35.59 19.88
C ALA A 448 -21.02 -34.79 20.66
N ALA A 449 -20.65 -35.23 21.87
CA ALA A 449 -19.56 -34.63 22.63
C ALA A 449 -18.18 -34.85 21.96
N GLY A 450 -17.99 -35.99 21.28
CA GLY A 450 -16.80 -36.26 20.46
C GLY A 450 -16.70 -35.34 19.25
N LEU A 451 -17.81 -35.10 18.54
CA LEU A 451 -17.85 -34.16 17.41
C LEU A 451 -17.54 -32.72 17.86
N ASP A 452 -18.05 -32.31 19.02
CA ASP A 452 -17.76 -31.00 19.61
C ASP A 452 -16.26 -30.85 19.91
N LEU A 453 -15.63 -31.88 20.49
CA LEU A 453 -14.19 -31.89 20.78
C LEU A 453 -13.35 -31.82 19.49
N VAL A 454 -13.77 -32.53 18.44
CA VAL A 454 -13.10 -32.47 17.12
C VAL A 454 -13.18 -31.06 16.55
N LEU A 455 -14.34 -30.39 16.63
CA LEU A 455 -14.49 -29.04 16.10
C LEU A 455 -13.66 -28.01 16.89
N VAL A 456 -13.61 -28.13 18.21
CA VAL A 456 -12.72 -27.30 19.05
C VAL A 456 -11.25 -27.58 18.72
N GLY A 457 -10.87 -28.85 18.55
CA GLY A 457 -9.52 -29.25 18.15
C GLY A 457 -9.12 -28.68 16.78
N LEU A 458 -10.02 -28.71 15.79
CA LEU A 458 -9.82 -28.08 14.49
C LEU A 458 -9.66 -26.55 14.60
N GLY A 459 -10.42 -25.90 15.50
CA GLY A 459 -10.23 -24.48 15.80
C GLY A 459 -8.83 -24.19 16.35
N VAL A 460 -8.34 -24.99 17.30
CA VAL A 460 -6.99 -24.85 17.86
C VAL A 460 -5.92 -25.08 16.79
N VAL A 461 -6.07 -26.10 15.95
CA VAL A 461 -5.16 -26.36 14.82
C VAL A 461 -5.17 -25.19 13.84
N GLY A 462 -6.33 -24.58 13.57
CA GLY A 462 -6.45 -23.38 12.75
C GLY A 462 -5.62 -22.21 13.29
N VAL A 463 -5.65 -21.96 14.60
CA VAL A 463 -4.81 -20.91 15.23
C VAL A 463 -3.32 -21.21 15.09
N ILE A 464 -2.92 -22.47 15.28
CA ILE A 464 -1.52 -22.89 15.14
C ILE A 464 -1.05 -22.69 13.70
N GLN A 465 -1.88 -23.04 12.71
CA GLN A 465 -1.54 -22.84 11.30
C GLN A 465 -1.42 -21.36 10.93
N LEU A 466 -2.31 -20.49 11.44
CA LEU A 466 -2.21 -19.04 11.21
C LEU A 466 -0.89 -18.45 11.73
N ARG A 467 -0.48 -18.84 12.94
CA ARG A 467 0.79 -18.38 13.53
C ARG A 467 2.01 -18.87 12.76
N ARG A 468 1.96 -20.11 12.25
CA ARG A 468 3.04 -20.68 11.45
C ARG A 468 3.11 -20.03 10.07
N TYR A 469 1.96 -19.77 9.47
CA TYR A 469 1.86 -19.09 8.18
C TYR A 469 2.48 -17.70 8.23
N ASP A 470 2.13 -16.92 9.27
CA ASP A 470 2.70 -15.60 9.55
C ASP A 470 4.22 -15.64 9.74
N ALA A 471 4.71 -16.57 10.57
CA ALA A 471 6.15 -16.73 10.81
C ALA A 471 6.94 -17.24 9.59
N ALA A 472 6.30 -17.95 8.66
CA ALA A 472 6.95 -18.54 7.50
C ALA A 472 6.97 -17.62 6.27
N GLY A 473 6.18 -16.54 6.26
CA GLY A 473 6.07 -15.62 5.11
C GLY A 473 5.69 -16.32 3.80
N SER A 474 5.01 -17.46 3.86
CA SER A 474 4.84 -18.33 2.70
C SER A 474 3.83 -17.75 1.70
N THR A 475 4.20 -17.69 0.43
CA THR A 475 3.37 -17.16 -0.67
C THR A 475 2.23 -18.10 -1.11
N THR A 476 2.22 -19.35 -0.64
CA THR A 476 1.18 -20.33 -0.94
C THR A 476 0.23 -20.48 0.24
N VAL A 477 -1.03 -20.11 0.06
CA VAL A 477 -2.02 -20.23 1.13
C VAL A 477 -2.68 -21.61 1.09
N ASP A 478 -2.52 -22.36 2.17
CA ASP A 478 -3.20 -23.64 2.37
C ASP A 478 -4.72 -23.41 2.58
N PRO A 479 -5.61 -24.13 1.89
CA PRO A 479 -7.05 -24.12 2.12
C PRO A 479 -7.46 -24.28 3.60
N LEU A 480 -6.67 -25.01 4.39
CA LEU A 480 -6.92 -25.17 5.83
C LEU A 480 -6.72 -23.86 6.60
N THR A 481 -5.72 -23.06 6.22
CA THR A 481 -5.43 -21.75 6.83
C THR A 481 -6.54 -20.75 6.51
N ALA A 482 -7.05 -20.74 5.27
CA ALA A 482 -8.21 -19.92 4.88
C ALA A 482 -9.49 -20.29 5.64
N ALA A 483 -9.65 -21.56 6.03
CA ALA A 483 -10.79 -22.02 6.83
C ALA A 483 -10.64 -21.77 8.35
N ALA A 484 -9.44 -21.42 8.82
CA ALA A 484 -9.14 -21.29 10.26
C ALA A 484 -10.10 -20.34 11.01
N PRO A 485 -10.46 -19.14 10.51
CA PRO A 485 -11.37 -18.23 11.21
C PRO A 485 -12.75 -18.85 11.43
N ALA A 486 -13.27 -19.54 10.41
CA ALA A 486 -14.55 -20.21 10.49
C ALA A 486 -14.50 -21.39 11.47
N LEU A 487 -13.40 -22.15 11.50
CA LEU A 487 -13.20 -23.25 12.46
C LEU A 487 -13.09 -22.75 13.91
N VAL A 488 -12.38 -21.64 14.13
CA VAL A 488 -12.26 -21.00 15.46
C VAL A 488 -13.63 -20.52 15.93
N VAL A 489 -14.37 -19.79 15.09
CA VAL A 489 -15.72 -19.33 15.40
C VAL A 489 -16.63 -20.53 15.68
N ALA A 490 -16.60 -21.57 14.84
CA ALA A 490 -17.43 -22.75 15.02
C ALA A 490 -17.10 -23.49 16.34
N GLY A 491 -15.82 -23.67 16.66
CA GLY A 491 -15.37 -24.29 17.91
C GLY A 491 -15.79 -23.48 19.15
N LEU A 492 -15.60 -22.16 19.12
CA LEU A 492 -16.00 -21.27 20.22
C LEU A 492 -17.53 -21.21 20.39
N VAL A 493 -18.29 -21.24 19.30
CA VAL A 493 -19.75 -21.32 19.32
C VAL A 493 -20.22 -22.61 19.97
N VAL A 494 -19.61 -23.75 19.63
CA VAL A 494 -19.94 -25.04 20.27
C VAL A 494 -19.61 -25.02 21.76
N LEU A 495 -18.46 -24.46 22.14
CA LEU A 495 -18.10 -24.28 23.55
C LEU A 495 -19.12 -23.40 24.29
N ALA A 496 -19.53 -22.28 23.68
CA ALA A 496 -20.52 -21.37 24.22
C ALA A 496 -21.91 -22.02 24.36
N LEU A 497 -22.32 -22.89 23.42
CA LEU A 497 -23.55 -23.66 23.52
C LEU A 497 -23.54 -24.63 24.70
N ARG A 498 -22.38 -25.18 25.07
CA ARG A 498 -22.22 -26.04 26.25
C ARG A 498 -22.20 -25.23 27.56
N LEU A 499 -21.75 -23.98 27.53
CA LEU A 499 -21.76 -23.06 28.66
C LEU A 499 -23.14 -22.41 28.90
N LEU A 500 -23.96 -22.26 27.86
CA LEU A 500 -25.25 -21.57 27.94
C LEU A 500 -26.22 -22.17 28.99
N PRO A 501 -26.36 -23.51 29.15
CA PRO A 501 -27.19 -24.09 30.21
C PRO A 501 -26.66 -23.82 31.63
N VAL A 502 -25.35 -23.58 31.78
CA VAL A 502 -24.75 -23.21 33.07
C VAL A 502 -25.06 -21.74 33.37
N LEU A 503 -24.87 -20.86 32.39
CA LEU A 503 -25.22 -19.44 32.49
C LEU A 503 -26.72 -19.24 32.78
N ALA A 504 -27.58 -19.99 32.08
CA ALA A 504 -29.02 -20.00 32.32
C ALA A 504 -29.38 -20.34 33.77
N ARG A 505 -28.68 -21.31 34.37
CA ARG A 505 -28.87 -21.70 35.78
C ARG A 505 -28.38 -20.62 36.76
N LEU A 506 -27.32 -19.89 36.42
CA LEU A 506 -26.81 -18.78 37.23
C LEU A 506 -27.76 -17.57 37.21
N VAL A 507 -28.31 -17.24 36.04
CA VAL A 507 -29.34 -16.20 35.88
C VAL A 507 -30.60 -16.56 36.67
N ALA A 508 -31.06 -17.81 36.57
CA ALA A 508 -32.22 -18.28 37.34
C ALA A 508 -32.01 -18.17 38.86
N ARG A 509 -30.84 -18.57 39.37
CA ARG A 509 -30.48 -18.43 40.80
C ARG A 509 -30.44 -16.99 41.29
N SER A 510 -30.07 -16.05 40.41
CA SER A 510 -30.00 -14.63 40.75
C SER A 510 -31.39 -14.00 40.81
N GLY A 511 -32.33 -14.48 39.97
CA GLY A 511 -33.73 -14.07 39.96
C GLY A 511 -34.50 -14.52 41.21
N ASP A 512 -34.17 -15.67 41.79
CA ASP A 512 -34.82 -16.18 43.02
C ASP A 512 -34.61 -15.26 44.24
N ARG A 513 -33.62 -14.33 44.18
CA ARG A 513 -33.30 -13.40 45.27
C ARG A 513 -34.01 -12.03 45.17
N ARG A 514 -34.70 -11.71 44.07
CA ARG A 514 -35.37 -10.41 43.86
C ARG A 514 -36.82 -10.63 43.40
N ALA A 515 -37.77 -10.11 44.17
CA ALA A 515 -39.18 -10.50 44.19
C ALA A 515 -39.94 -10.44 42.85
N GLY A 516 -40.74 -11.50 42.58
CA GLY A 516 -41.81 -11.55 41.57
C GLY A 516 -41.99 -12.94 40.93
N LEU A 517 -43.17 -13.57 41.09
CA LEU A 517 -43.49 -14.90 40.56
C LEU A 517 -43.37 -14.98 39.02
N SER A 518 -43.57 -13.86 38.32
CA SER A 518 -43.43 -13.72 36.87
C SER A 518 -41.98 -13.79 36.36
N LEU A 519 -41.03 -13.22 37.11
CA LEU A 519 -39.60 -13.26 36.78
C LEU A 519 -39.00 -14.63 37.09
N ALA A 520 -39.37 -15.23 38.22
CA ALA A 520 -38.96 -16.58 38.60
C ALA A 520 -39.48 -17.62 37.60
N TRP A 521 -40.76 -17.55 37.19
CA TRP A 521 -41.31 -18.48 36.19
C TRP A 521 -40.59 -18.39 34.83
N GLY A 522 -40.21 -17.18 34.40
CA GLY A 522 -39.43 -16.96 33.19
C GLY A 522 -38.06 -17.64 33.24
N GLY A 523 -37.32 -17.49 34.35
CA GLY A 523 -36.01 -18.14 34.55
C GLY A 523 -36.09 -19.67 34.63
N TRP A 524 -37.13 -20.20 35.28
CA TRP A 524 -37.33 -21.65 35.44
C TRP A 524 -37.84 -22.35 34.17
N GLN A 525 -38.57 -21.64 33.30
CA GLN A 525 -38.89 -22.12 31.95
C GLN A 525 -37.67 -22.03 31.02
N PHE A 526 -36.89 -20.95 31.12
CA PHE A 526 -35.70 -20.73 30.31
C PHE A 526 -34.67 -21.87 30.47
N ALA A 527 -34.35 -22.26 31.71
CA ALA A 527 -33.39 -23.34 31.98
C ALA A 527 -33.85 -24.74 31.51
N ARG A 528 -35.15 -24.98 31.39
CA ARG A 528 -35.72 -26.28 30.95
C ARG A 528 -35.98 -26.36 29.46
N ARG A 529 -36.19 -25.22 28.78
CA ARG A 529 -36.62 -25.16 27.37
C ARG A 529 -35.49 -24.80 26.38
N THR A 530 -34.30 -24.44 26.85
CA THR A 530 -33.11 -24.19 26.02
C THR A 530 -32.76 -25.37 25.11
N ALA A 531 -32.97 -26.61 25.55
CA ALA A 531 -32.73 -27.82 24.76
C ALA A 531 -33.60 -27.94 23.48
N GLY A 532 -34.76 -27.27 23.43
CA GLY A 532 -35.65 -27.26 22.27
C GLY A 532 -35.41 -26.09 21.29
N GLN A 533 -34.48 -25.18 21.61
CA GLN A 533 -34.21 -23.96 20.82
C GLN A 533 -32.77 -23.90 20.28
N THR A 534 -32.02 -24.99 20.40
CA THR A 534 -30.59 -25.05 20.05
C THR A 534 -30.30 -24.53 18.65
N GLY A 535 -31.08 -24.94 17.63
CA GLY A 535 -30.86 -24.49 16.25
C GLY A 535 -30.99 -22.97 16.06
N THR A 536 -31.95 -22.33 16.72
CA THR A 536 -32.11 -20.87 16.68
C THR A 536 -31.01 -20.15 17.45
N ILE A 537 -30.62 -20.70 18.60
CA ILE A 537 -29.55 -20.14 19.43
C ILE A 537 -28.23 -20.20 18.66
N VAL A 538 -27.91 -21.32 17.99
CA VAL A 538 -26.70 -21.46 17.18
C VAL A 538 -26.65 -20.38 16.08
N LEU A 539 -27.77 -20.15 15.38
CA LEU A 539 -27.83 -19.15 14.31
C LEU A 539 -27.62 -17.72 14.82
N VAL A 540 -28.29 -17.34 15.90
CA VAL A 540 -28.12 -16.00 16.49
C VAL A 540 -26.71 -15.83 17.06
N LEU A 541 -26.17 -16.88 17.69
CA LEU A 541 -24.83 -16.87 18.27
C LEU A 541 -23.76 -16.75 17.19
N LEU A 542 -23.85 -17.55 16.12
CA LEU A 542 -22.98 -17.47 14.96
C LEU A 542 -23.06 -16.11 14.27
N ALA A 543 -24.25 -15.55 14.10
CA ALA A 543 -24.41 -14.26 13.46
C ALA A 543 -23.80 -13.12 14.28
N ALA A 544 -24.11 -13.06 15.58
CA ALA A 544 -23.52 -12.07 16.47
C ALA A 544 -21.99 -12.21 16.55
N SER A 545 -21.47 -13.44 16.57
CA SER A 545 -20.02 -13.70 16.54
C SER A 545 -19.38 -13.29 15.22
N MET A 546 -19.91 -13.72 14.07
CA MET A 546 -19.34 -13.41 12.76
C MET A 546 -19.40 -11.93 12.45
N GLY A 547 -20.50 -11.25 12.78
CA GLY A 547 -20.56 -9.80 12.64
C GLY A 547 -19.58 -9.08 13.54
N SER A 548 -19.37 -9.55 14.78
CA SER A 548 -18.36 -8.97 15.68
C SER A 548 -16.93 -9.17 15.14
N VAL A 549 -16.63 -10.35 14.60
CA VAL A 549 -15.33 -10.63 13.95
C VAL A 549 -15.14 -9.75 12.72
N ALA A 550 -16.12 -9.68 11.83
CA ALA A 550 -16.07 -8.87 10.62
C ALA A 550 -15.86 -7.38 10.93
N LEU A 551 -16.57 -6.84 11.92
CA LEU A 551 -16.44 -5.44 12.33
C LEU A 551 -15.10 -5.15 13.02
N SER A 552 -14.61 -6.10 13.81
CA SER A 552 -13.27 -5.99 14.42
C SER A 552 -12.18 -6.09 13.35
N GLN A 553 -12.38 -6.89 12.30
CA GLN A 553 -11.47 -6.95 11.15
C GLN A 553 -11.43 -5.65 10.38
N VAL A 554 -12.59 -5.05 10.08
CA VAL A 554 -12.64 -3.73 9.44
C VAL A 554 -11.93 -2.67 10.28
N ALA A 555 -12.17 -2.63 11.59
CA ALA A 555 -11.49 -1.68 12.48
C ALA A 555 -9.97 -1.95 12.61
N THR A 556 -9.57 -3.22 12.60
CA THR A 556 -8.15 -3.60 12.65
C THR A 556 -7.44 -3.23 11.35
N ALA A 557 -8.07 -3.46 10.20
CA ALA A 557 -7.53 -3.07 8.90
C ALA A 557 -7.41 -1.54 8.79
N GLU A 558 -8.41 -0.79 9.26
CA GLU A 558 -8.37 0.67 9.27
C GLU A 558 -7.18 1.21 10.08
N GLN A 559 -6.97 0.67 11.28
CA GLN A 559 -5.80 1.01 12.11
C GLN A 559 -4.49 0.58 11.43
N ALA A 560 -4.46 -0.59 10.79
CA ALA A 560 -3.27 -1.07 10.09
C ALA A 560 -2.90 -0.13 8.91
N PHE A 561 -3.88 0.37 8.16
CA PHE A 561 -3.62 1.34 7.09
C PHE A 561 -3.06 2.65 7.64
N GLU A 562 -3.56 3.13 8.78
CA GLU A 562 -3.00 4.30 9.45
C GLU A 562 -1.56 4.06 9.93
N ASP A 563 -1.32 2.94 10.61
CA ASP A 563 0.00 2.57 11.14
C ASP A 563 1.03 2.37 10.00
N GLN A 564 0.63 1.76 8.87
CA GLN A 564 1.49 1.56 7.70
C GLN A 564 1.75 2.85 6.93
N SER A 565 0.74 3.72 6.82
CA SER A 565 0.94 5.04 6.20
C SER A 565 1.83 5.92 7.05
N ALA A 566 1.71 5.87 8.39
CA ALA A 566 2.63 6.56 9.28
C ALA A 566 4.07 6.02 9.13
N PHE A 567 4.24 4.71 9.03
CA PHE A 567 5.54 4.08 8.86
C PHE A 567 6.21 4.38 7.50
N GLU A 568 5.44 4.40 6.42
CA GLU A 568 5.93 4.70 5.07
C GLU A 568 6.23 6.19 4.86
N ALA A 569 5.37 7.07 5.39
CA ALA A 569 5.57 8.52 5.31
C ALA A 569 6.69 8.99 6.24
N GLY A 570 6.80 8.40 7.44
CA GLY A 570 7.75 8.79 8.49
C GLY A 570 7.34 10.06 9.25
N ALA A 571 6.65 10.99 8.60
CA ALA A 571 6.10 12.23 9.15
C ALA A 571 4.68 12.50 8.61
N ALA A 572 4.03 13.58 9.07
CA ALA A 572 2.71 13.96 8.54
C ALA A 572 2.77 14.39 7.06
N LEU A 573 3.86 15.08 6.70
CA LEU A 573 4.16 15.55 5.36
C LEU A 573 5.65 15.29 5.06
N ARG A 574 5.96 14.76 3.89
CA ARG A 574 7.33 14.58 3.40
C ARG A 574 7.46 15.15 2.01
N VAL A 575 8.40 16.06 1.83
CA VAL A 575 8.75 16.65 0.55
C VAL A 575 10.13 16.13 0.16
N GLY A 576 10.26 15.57 -1.03
CA GLY A 576 11.54 15.08 -1.55
C GLY A 576 11.81 15.63 -2.95
N GLN A 577 13.06 15.53 -3.38
CA GLN A 577 13.44 15.91 -4.74
C GLN A 577 14.03 14.70 -5.47
N ALA A 578 13.39 14.28 -6.57
CA ALA A 578 13.83 13.10 -7.31
C ALA A 578 15.26 13.27 -7.85
N GLY A 579 16.17 12.38 -7.44
CA GLY A 579 17.57 12.41 -7.85
C GLY A 579 18.41 13.57 -7.28
N GLY A 580 17.91 14.29 -6.26
CA GLY A 580 18.62 15.41 -5.61
C GLY A 580 18.78 16.68 -6.47
N VAL A 581 18.25 16.68 -7.70
CA VAL A 581 18.41 17.80 -8.64
C VAL A 581 17.51 18.96 -8.25
N ASN A 582 18.06 20.16 -8.02
CA ASN A 582 17.34 21.34 -7.48
C ASN A 582 16.88 21.22 -6.02
N ALA A 583 17.51 20.37 -5.20
CA ALA A 583 17.20 20.25 -3.77
C ALA A 583 17.19 21.62 -3.05
N SER A 584 18.17 22.49 -3.33
CA SER A 584 18.21 23.85 -2.79
C SER A 584 16.97 24.69 -3.13
N GLY A 585 16.42 24.55 -4.35
CA GLY A 585 15.20 25.26 -4.77
C GLY A 585 13.96 24.73 -4.04
N THR A 586 13.82 23.41 -3.96
CA THR A 586 12.73 22.75 -3.21
C THR A 586 12.77 23.12 -1.73
N GLY A 587 13.95 23.13 -1.11
CA GLY A 587 14.12 23.56 0.28
C GLY A 587 13.78 25.03 0.51
N GLY A 588 14.07 25.90 -0.47
CA GLY A 588 13.62 27.30 -0.47
C GLY A 588 12.10 27.40 -0.43
N THR A 589 11.41 26.74 -1.36
CA THR A 589 9.94 26.71 -1.39
C THR A 589 9.34 26.15 -0.10
N VAL A 590 9.90 25.07 0.45
CA VAL A 590 9.44 24.50 1.73
C VAL A 590 9.54 25.51 2.87
N THR A 591 10.64 26.28 2.93
CA THR A 591 10.87 27.29 3.98
C THR A 591 10.00 28.54 3.80
N GLU A 592 9.62 28.88 2.56
CA GLU A 592 8.69 29.98 2.28
C GLU A 592 7.24 29.62 2.59
N THR A 593 6.85 28.36 2.35
CA THR A 593 5.47 27.89 2.54
C THR A 593 5.20 27.44 3.98
N LEU A 594 6.17 26.82 4.66
CA LEU A 594 6.00 26.26 6.00
C LEU A 594 6.86 26.97 7.05
N ASP A 595 6.32 27.06 8.26
CA ASP A 595 7.09 27.55 9.40
C ASP A 595 8.34 26.70 9.63
N ALA A 596 9.46 27.40 9.79
CA ALA A 596 10.77 26.83 10.10
C ALA A 596 10.74 25.81 11.25
N ASP A 597 9.86 26.00 12.24
CA ASP A 597 9.78 25.18 13.44
C ASP A 597 9.12 23.82 13.23
N VAL A 598 8.34 23.64 12.16
CA VAL A 598 7.65 22.37 11.89
C VAL A 598 8.35 21.52 10.85
N VAL A 599 9.50 21.96 10.33
CA VAL A 599 10.27 21.32 9.26
C VAL A 599 11.59 20.74 9.78
N MET A 600 11.87 19.50 9.39
CA MET A 600 13.07 18.74 9.68
C MET A 600 13.74 18.33 8.35
N PRO A 601 14.96 18.83 8.05
CA PRO A 601 15.72 18.36 6.91
C PRO A 601 16.19 16.92 7.13
N ALA A 602 16.19 16.14 6.05
CA ALA A 602 16.63 14.76 6.04
C ALA A 602 17.41 14.42 4.77
N THR A 603 18.25 13.40 4.85
CA THR A 603 18.77 12.72 3.66
C THR A 603 18.76 11.22 3.86
N ARG A 604 18.51 10.50 2.77
CA ARG A 604 18.43 9.05 2.74
C ARG A 604 19.39 8.47 1.72
N ARG A 605 20.11 7.42 2.12
CA ARG A 605 20.99 6.64 1.23
C ARG A 605 20.89 5.15 1.53
N GLU A 606 21.06 4.33 0.50
CA GLU A 606 21.23 2.89 0.65
C GLU A 606 22.72 2.56 0.55
N VAL A 607 23.22 1.76 1.49
CA VAL A 607 24.63 1.38 1.57
C VAL A 607 24.76 -0.10 1.92
N GLY A 608 25.88 -0.70 1.56
CA GLY A 608 26.30 -1.98 2.13
C GLY A 608 26.99 -1.79 3.48
N LEU A 609 26.73 -2.67 4.44
CA LEU A 609 27.37 -2.67 5.75
C LEU A 609 27.76 -4.10 6.16
N GLY A 610 29.06 -4.41 6.09
CA GLY A 610 29.56 -5.76 6.34
C GLY A 610 29.01 -6.75 5.30
N ASP A 611 28.31 -7.79 5.76
CA ASP A 611 27.65 -8.79 4.90
C ASP A 611 26.18 -8.39 4.56
N LEU A 612 25.70 -7.24 5.04
CA LEU A 612 24.36 -6.75 4.74
C LEU A 612 24.40 -5.79 3.56
N ASP A 613 23.65 -6.12 2.51
CA ASP A 613 23.28 -5.19 1.45
C ASP A 613 21.98 -4.44 1.79
N ASP A 614 21.71 -3.34 1.08
CA ASP A 614 20.48 -2.55 1.15
C ASP A 614 20.16 -1.95 2.54
N VAL A 615 21.20 -1.54 3.28
CA VAL A 615 21.03 -0.85 4.57
C VAL A 615 20.65 0.60 4.32
N THR A 616 19.47 1.01 4.80
CA THR A 616 19.04 2.40 4.71
C THR A 616 19.72 3.23 5.79
N VAL A 617 20.49 4.23 5.37
CA VAL A 617 21.00 5.32 6.22
C VAL A 617 20.05 6.49 6.11
N LEU A 618 19.42 6.84 7.22
CA LEU A 618 18.58 8.02 7.36
C LEU A 618 19.31 9.03 8.26
N ALA A 619 19.71 10.16 7.70
CA ALA A 619 20.29 11.25 8.47
C ALA A 619 19.25 12.36 8.62
N VAL A 620 18.91 12.72 9.86
CA VAL A 620 17.89 13.74 10.18
C VAL A 620 18.40 14.72 11.22
N ASP A 621 17.78 15.90 11.33
CA ASP A 621 17.99 16.74 12.52
C ASP A 621 17.37 16.07 13.76
N SER A 622 18.21 15.42 14.57
CA SER A 622 17.76 14.66 15.75
C SER A 622 17.04 15.53 16.80
N ALA A 623 17.27 16.85 16.81
CA ALA A 623 16.61 17.78 17.72
C ALA A 623 15.12 17.95 17.40
N ARG A 624 14.71 17.77 16.13
CA ARG A 624 13.32 17.85 15.66
C ARG A 624 12.68 16.48 15.45
N ALA A 625 13.49 15.43 15.30
CA ALA A 625 13.02 14.07 15.03
C ALA A 625 12.03 13.55 16.07
N GLY A 626 12.14 13.97 17.34
CA GLY A 626 11.22 13.58 18.41
C GLY A 626 9.79 14.10 18.25
N GLU A 627 9.59 15.19 17.49
CA GLU A 627 8.30 15.85 17.26
C GLU A 627 7.78 15.61 15.84
N VAL A 628 8.67 15.55 14.84
CA VAL A 628 8.29 15.42 13.43
C VAL A 628 8.07 13.96 13.01
N MET A 629 8.89 13.03 13.51
CA MET A 629 8.76 11.62 13.14
C MET A 629 7.71 10.90 13.98
N ASP A 630 6.81 10.18 13.30
CA ASP A 630 5.77 9.38 13.95
C ASP A 630 6.23 7.92 14.10
N VAL A 631 6.99 7.66 15.17
CA VAL A 631 7.51 6.32 15.46
C VAL A 631 6.61 5.60 16.45
N ARG A 632 6.15 4.41 16.07
CA ARG A 632 5.26 3.60 16.92
C ARG A 632 5.97 3.21 18.22
N PRO A 633 5.36 3.39 19.41
CA PRO A 633 6.06 3.17 20.69
C PRO A 633 6.59 1.74 20.91
N ASP A 634 5.98 0.73 20.28
CA ASP A 634 6.37 -0.67 20.44
C ASP A 634 7.49 -1.14 19.51
N THR A 635 7.92 -0.33 18.55
CA THR A 635 9.07 -0.64 17.68
C THR A 635 10.39 -0.10 18.23
N VAL A 636 10.32 0.62 19.37
CA VAL A 636 11.48 1.16 20.08
C VAL A 636 11.83 0.21 21.22
N SER A 637 13.01 -0.41 21.14
CA SER A 637 13.45 -1.38 22.17
C SER A 637 13.92 -0.69 23.46
N ASP A 638 14.59 0.45 23.35
CA ASP A 638 15.33 1.11 24.45
C ASP A 638 14.72 2.45 24.90
N GLY A 639 13.45 2.44 25.33
CA GLY A 639 12.77 3.60 25.90
C GLY A 639 11.74 4.23 24.98
N SER A 640 11.48 5.54 25.14
CA SER A 640 10.60 6.29 24.23
C SER A 640 11.39 6.86 23.05
N TRP A 641 10.70 7.07 21.91
CA TRP A 641 11.32 7.66 20.73
C TRP A 641 12.07 8.98 21.01
N PRO A 642 11.48 9.98 21.72
CA PRO A 642 12.19 11.21 22.09
C PRO A 642 13.46 10.98 22.93
N ALA A 643 13.48 9.95 23.79
CA ALA A 643 14.66 9.64 24.59
C ALA A 643 15.79 9.04 23.74
N VAL A 644 15.45 8.26 22.71
CA VAL A 644 16.43 7.65 21.80
C VAL A 644 17.09 8.71 20.91
N VAL A 645 16.30 9.58 20.26
CA VAL A 645 16.85 10.67 19.43
C VAL A 645 17.56 11.74 20.28
N GLY A 646 17.11 11.97 21.51
CA GLY A 646 17.80 12.86 22.44
C GLY A 646 19.23 12.43 22.77
N ARG A 647 19.55 11.13 22.67
CA ARG A 647 20.94 10.63 22.79
C ARG A 647 21.79 11.04 21.58
N LEU A 648 21.24 11.00 20.36
CA LEU A 648 21.91 11.50 19.15
C LEU A 648 22.18 13.00 19.24
N THR A 649 21.20 13.77 19.71
CA THR A 649 21.36 15.22 19.90
C THR A 649 22.40 15.54 20.97
N ALA A 650 22.47 14.74 22.05
CA ALA A 650 23.44 14.94 23.13
C ALA A 650 24.89 14.63 22.72
N SER A 651 25.10 13.74 21.75
CA SER A 651 26.41 13.41 21.18
C SER A 651 26.85 14.31 20.02
N ARG A 652 26.01 15.28 19.64
CA ARG A 652 26.27 16.19 18.52
C ARG A 652 27.51 17.04 18.76
N ASP A 653 28.53 16.82 17.95
CA ASP A 653 29.70 17.69 17.82
C ASP A 653 29.79 18.21 16.39
N LEU A 654 29.68 19.53 16.25
CA LEU A 654 29.65 20.21 14.95
C LEU A 654 30.99 20.91 14.64
N GLY A 655 32.00 20.73 15.49
CA GLY A 655 33.27 21.43 15.39
C GLY A 655 33.18 22.93 15.66
N GLY A 656 34.24 23.63 15.28
CA GLY A 656 34.38 25.06 15.43
C GLY A 656 33.45 25.88 14.52
N GLY A 657 33.52 27.19 14.68
CA GLY A 657 32.77 28.15 13.88
C GLY A 657 32.68 29.49 14.60
N LEU A 658 32.68 30.56 13.82
CA LEU A 658 32.53 31.91 14.35
C LEU A 658 31.05 32.26 14.43
N VAL A 659 30.47 32.12 15.62
CA VAL A 659 29.05 32.45 15.87
C VAL A 659 28.84 33.94 15.63
N LEU A 660 27.94 34.26 14.71
CA LEU A 660 27.49 35.61 14.42
C LEU A 660 26.51 36.09 15.51
N PRO A 661 26.52 37.37 15.87
CA PRO A 661 25.53 37.94 16.80
C PRO A 661 24.08 37.63 16.35
N PRO A 662 23.14 37.40 17.29
CA PRO A 662 21.74 37.18 16.95
C PRO A 662 21.16 38.33 16.13
N GLY A 663 20.45 38.01 15.04
CA GLY A 663 19.86 39.02 14.15
C GLY A 663 20.82 39.66 13.15
N THR A 664 22.05 39.12 13.00
CA THR A 664 22.98 39.53 11.95
C THR A 664 22.33 39.36 10.58
N ARG A 665 22.35 40.39 9.73
CA ARG A 665 21.85 40.31 8.35
C ARG A 665 22.96 40.01 7.36
N GLN A 666 24.13 40.62 7.54
CA GLN A 666 25.24 40.46 6.62
C GLN A 666 26.55 40.29 7.39
N PHE A 667 27.40 39.38 6.91
CA PHE A 667 28.79 39.32 7.36
C PHE A 667 29.73 39.76 6.24
N GLN A 668 30.90 40.26 6.63
CA GLN A 668 31.96 40.62 5.70
C GLN A 668 33.29 40.04 6.18
N VAL A 669 34.01 39.38 5.28
CA VAL A 669 35.33 38.80 5.48
C VAL A 669 36.32 39.53 4.58
N THR A 670 37.32 40.16 5.20
CA THR A 670 38.46 40.73 4.46
C THR A 670 39.54 39.67 4.35
N VAL A 671 39.86 39.25 3.13
CA VAL A 671 40.81 38.17 2.85
C VAL A 671 42.00 38.69 2.05
N ARG A 672 43.15 38.04 2.19
CA ARG A 672 44.32 38.23 1.35
C ARG A 672 44.66 36.91 0.65
N ALA A 673 44.43 36.85 -0.65
CA ALA A 673 44.77 35.69 -1.47
C ALA A 673 46.16 35.85 -2.10
N ALA A 674 47.02 34.86 -1.88
CA ALA A 674 48.27 34.67 -2.61
C ALA A 674 48.00 33.67 -3.74
N LEU A 675 48.05 34.16 -4.98
CA LEU A 675 47.82 33.38 -6.19
C LEU A 675 49.06 33.48 -7.12
N PRO A 676 49.25 32.49 -8.02
CA PRO A 676 50.30 32.52 -9.03
C PRO A 676 50.29 33.82 -9.86
N PRO A 677 51.43 34.25 -10.42
CA PRO A 677 51.55 35.50 -11.14
C PRO A 677 50.54 35.69 -12.29
N ASP A 678 50.22 34.57 -12.95
CA ASP A 678 49.38 34.51 -14.14
C ASP A 678 47.88 34.35 -13.81
N ALA A 679 47.51 34.31 -12.52
CA ALA A 679 46.12 34.36 -12.07
C ALA A 679 45.61 35.81 -12.10
N VAL A 680 44.98 36.20 -13.20
CA VAL A 680 44.51 37.58 -13.47
C VAL A 680 42.99 37.73 -13.38
N GLU A 681 42.26 36.64 -13.15
CA GLU A 681 40.80 36.64 -13.07
C GLU A 681 40.28 36.82 -11.64
N ASP A 682 39.02 37.28 -11.55
CA ASP A 682 38.23 37.33 -10.33
C ASP A 682 37.59 35.96 -10.11
N TYR A 683 37.97 35.28 -9.03
CA TYR A 683 37.48 33.94 -8.73
C TYR A 683 36.25 34.02 -7.81
N PRO A 684 35.08 33.50 -8.23
CA PRO A 684 33.89 33.53 -7.38
C PRO A 684 34.16 32.78 -6.08
N ALA A 685 33.80 33.43 -4.97
CA ALA A 685 33.99 32.93 -3.64
C ALA A 685 32.66 32.74 -2.94
N VAL A 686 32.62 31.72 -2.09
CA VAL A 686 31.48 31.33 -1.29
C VAL A 686 31.89 31.26 0.18
N ALA A 687 30.94 31.49 1.05
CA ALA A 687 31.07 31.26 2.48
C ALA A 687 30.19 30.08 2.88
N HIS A 688 30.73 29.22 3.73
CA HIS A 688 29.98 28.16 4.37
C HIS A 688 29.54 28.65 5.75
N VAL A 689 28.23 28.76 5.96
CA VAL A 689 27.62 29.20 7.20
C VAL A 689 26.73 28.10 7.74
N ARG A 690 26.77 27.89 9.05
CA ARG A 690 25.95 26.92 9.76
C ARG A 690 24.80 27.64 10.41
N ASP A 691 23.57 27.24 10.11
CA ASP A 691 22.37 27.82 10.69
C ASP A 691 22.06 27.24 12.10
N GLY A 692 20.99 27.75 12.72
CA GLY A 692 20.53 27.34 14.04
C GLY A 692 20.13 25.85 14.14
N ARG A 693 19.86 25.19 13.01
CA ARG A 693 19.62 23.75 12.93
C ARG A 693 20.92 22.94 12.83
N GLY A 694 22.05 23.60 12.69
CA GLY A 694 23.35 22.97 12.49
C GLY A 694 23.61 22.53 11.05
N VAL A 695 22.74 22.91 10.11
CA VAL A 695 22.93 22.63 8.68
C VAL A 695 23.88 23.66 8.11
N VAL A 696 24.91 23.18 7.40
CA VAL A 696 25.82 24.07 6.68
C VAL A 696 25.15 24.47 5.36
N ARG A 697 25.16 25.75 5.05
CA ARG A 697 24.68 26.33 3.79
C ARG A 697 25.80 27.09 3.13
N THR A 698 25.76 27.10 1.80
CA THR A 698 26.71 27.86 0.99
C THR A 698 26.07 29.19 0.59
N VAL A 699 26.71 30.29 0.98
CA VAL A 699 26.27 31.66 0.69
C VAL A 699 27.27 32.30 -0.28
N PRO A 700 26.81 32.87 -1.41
CA PRO A 700 27.68 33.64 -2.30
C PRO A 700 28.36 34.79 -1.53
N ALA A 701 29.68 34.91 -1.68
CA ALA A 701 30.48 35.86 -0.91
C ALA A 701 31.21 36.90 -1.77
N GLY A 702 30.97 36.92 -3.09
CA GLY A 702 31.62 37.83 -4.04
C GLY A 702 32.75 37.17 -4.81
N SER A 703 33.80 37.91 -5.16
CA SER A 703 34.98 37.40 -5.87
C SER A 703 36.28 37.65 -5.09
N VAL A 704 37.21 36.69 -5.21
CA VAL A 704 38.57 36.78 -4.70
C VAL A 704 39.50 37.12 -5.85
N THR A 705 40.38 38.07 -5.60
CA THR A 705 41.42 38.52 -6.53
C THR A 705 42.79 38.37 -5.90
N ARG A 706 43.85 38.46 -6.71
CA ARG A 706 45.21 38.47 -6.19
C ARG A 706 45.43 39.70 -5.29
N GLY A 707 45.79 39.48 -4.03
CA GLY A 707 45.92 40.57 -3.05
C GLY A 707 44.75 40.58 -2.06
N VAL A 708 44.21 41.76 -1.75
CA VAL A 708 43.17 41.90 -0.71
C VAL A 708 41.79 42.02 -1.36
N SER A 709 40.86 41.17 -0.92
CA SER A 709 39.46 41.18 -1.36
C SER A 709 38.54 41.32 -0.14
N ARG A 710 37.36 41.92 -0.36
CA ARG A 710 36.30 42.01 0.64
C ARG A 710 35.14 41.15 0.18
N LEU A 711 34.91 40.08 0.92
CA LEU A 711 33.86 39.13 0.66
C LEU A 711 32.69 39.44 1.60
N ALA A 712 31.47 39.42 1.10
CA ALA A 712 30.30 39.68 1.93
C ALA A 712 29.17 38.72 1.57
N GLY A 713 28.55 38.12 2.58
CA GLY A 713 27.44 37.19 2.41
C GLY A 713 26.23 37.62 3.22
N ASP A 714 25.05 37.40 2.66
CA ASP A 714 23.76 37.62 3.30
C ASP A 714 23.35 36.37 4.10
N VAL A 715 22.93 36.58 5.34
CA VAL A 715 22.47 35.54 6.27
C VAL A 715 21.15 35.91 6.94
N ALA A 716 20.46 36.95 6.47
CA ALA A 716 19.25 37.47 7.08
C ALA A 716 18.11 36.44 7.16
N ASP A 717 18.05 35.54 6.18
CA ASP A 717 17.01 34.51 6.05
C ASP A 717 17.38 33.20 6.77
N LEU A 718 18.55 33.15 7.44
CA LEU A 718 19.00 31.98 8.17
C LEU A 718 18.54 31.98 9.63
N GLU A 719 18.17 30.80 10.11
CA GLU A 719 17.78 30.63 11.50
C GLU A 719 18.98 30.87 12.42
N SER A 720 18.79 31.71 13.43
CA SER A 720 19.81 31.98 14.44
C SER A 720 19.88 30.84 15.48
N PRO A 721 21.07 30.56 16.06
CA PRO A 721 22.34 31.23 15.82
C PRO A 721 23.01 30.78 14.51
N VAL A 722 23.52 31.75 13.74
CA VAL A 722 24.31 31.48 12.53
C VAL A 722 25.79 31.50 12.90
N ALA A 723 26.58 30.54 12.40
CA ALA A 723 28.03 30.52 12.56
C ALA A 723 28.74 30.47 11.21
N LEU A 724 29.72 31.33 10.97
CA LEU A 724 30.61 31.20 9.82
C LEU A 724 31.52 29.98 10.07
N VAL A 725 31.56 29.04 9.13
CA VAL A 725 32.36 27.80 9.23
C VAL A 725 33.56 27.87 8.30
N GLY A 726 33.44 28.51 7.15
CA GLY A 726 34.57 28.72 6.25
C GLY A 726 34.27 29.62 5.07
N VAL A 727 35.31 29.91 4.30
CA VAL A 727 35.26 30.68 3.05
C VAL A 727 36.14 29.98 2.03
N ALA A 728 35.64 29.82 0.82
CA ALA A 728 36.29 29.09 -0.24
C ALA A 728 36.15 29.80 -1.60
N ALA A 729 37.14 29.60 -2.48
CA ALA A 729 37.05 29.97 -3.88
C ALA A 729 37.66 28.86 -4.74
N ALA A 730 36.91 28.37 -5.73
CA ALA A 730 37.42 27.37 -6.66
C ALA A 730 38.41 28.03 -7.62
N LEU A 731 39.55 27.36 -7.87
CA LEU A 731 40.52 27.81 -8.85
C LEU A 731 40.42 26.96 -10.11
N PRO A 732 40.34 27.57 -11.30
CA PRO A 732 40.25 26.84 -12.55
C PRO A 732 41.55 26.11 -12.90
N GLU A 733 41.42 25.15 -13.81
CA GLU A 733 42.44 24.17 -14.15
C GLU A 733 43.68 24.79 -14.83
N ASP A 734 43.50 25.94 -15.48
CA ASP A 734 44.55 26.78 -16.05
C ASP A 734 45.48 27.37 -14.97
N VAL A 735 44.95 27.77 -13.81
CA VAL A 735 45.74 28.23 -12.66
C VAL A 735 46.64 27.11 -12.15
N ARG A 736 46.11 25.88 -12.10
CA ARG A 736 46.89 24.68 -11.73
C ARG A 736 47.99 24.38 -12.74
N ARG A 737 47.72 24.53 -14.04
CA ARG A 737 48.69 24.33 -15.13
C ARG A 737 49.77 25.41 -15.19
N ALA A 738 49.43 26.65 -14.86
CA ALA A 738 50.36 27.78 -14.87
C ALA A 738 51.30 27.80 -13.65
N ALA A 739 50.92 27.13 -12.56
CA ALA A 739 51.69 27.11 -11.32
C ALA A 739 53.07 26.44 -11.49
N GLN A 740 54.14 27.14 -11.09
CA GLN A 740 55.50 26.60 -11.10
C GLN A 740 55.78 25.70 -9.89
N PRO A 741 56.70 24.73 -9.98
CA PRO A 741 57.09 23.89 -8.85
C PRO A 741 57.55 24.73 -7.65
N GLY A 742 56.81 24.63 -6.52
CA GLY A 742 57.11 25.35 -5.28
C GLY A 742 56.27 26.62 -5.07
N GLU A 743 55.48 27.06 -6.04
CA GLU A 743 54.46 28.08 -5.81
C GLU A 743 53.35 27.53 -4.91
N ARG A 744 52.92 28.35 -3.94
CA ARG A 744 51.85 28.02 -3.00
C ARG A 744 50.72 29.02 -3.16
N THR A 745 49.50 28.50 -3.15
CA THR A 745 48.31 29.31 -2.92
C THR A 745 48.09 29.47 -1.42
N ALA A 746 47.70 30.66 -0.98
CA ALA A 746 47.39 30.91 0.43
C ALA A 746 46.18 31.86 0.54
N PHE A 747 45.39 31.67 1.59
CA PHE A 747 44.16 32.41 1.83
C PHE A 747 44.10 32.87 3.29
N ASP A 748 44.49 34.13 3.51
CA ASP A 748 44.69 34.70 4.85
C ASP A 748 43.56 35.68 5.20
N VAL A 749 42.80 35.40 6.26
CA VAL A 749 41.70 36.27 6.68
C VAL A 749 42.17 37.32 7.67
N ARG A 750 41.96 38.58 7.31
CA ARG A 750 42.42 39.75 8.06
C ARG A 750 41.41 40.27 9.07
N ARG A 751 40.12 40.18 8.74
CA ARG A 751 39.04 40.74 9.55
C ARG A 751 37.72 40.10 9.18
N VAL A 752 36.90 39.80 10.18
CA VAL A 752 35.50 39.45 10.00
C VAL A 752 34.64 40.49 10.73
N THR A 753 33.57 40.95 10.11
CA THR A 753 32.58 41.86 10.70
C THR A 753 31.17 41.32 10.46
N ALA A 754 30.26 41.51 11.41
CA ALA A 754 28.82 41.28 11.27
C ALA A 754 28.10 42.64 11.36
N ASP A 755 27.33 43.00 10.32
CA ASP A 755 26.64 44.29 10.20
C ASP A 755 27.52 45.52 10.52
N GLY A 756 28.81 45.43 10.18
CA GLY A 756 29.82 46.47 10.41
C GLY A 756 30.59 46.37 11.74
N GLU A 757 30.14 45.54 12.68
CA GLU A 757 30.81 45.32 13.96
C GLU A 757 31.86 44.21 13.86
N PRO A 758 33.11 44.42 14.33
CA PRO A 758 34.17 43.42 14.25
C PRO A 758 33.92 42.23 15.18
N LEU A 759 34.18 41.03 14.66
CA LEU A 759 34.08 39.78 15.43
C LEU A 759 35.46 39.34 15.94
N ALA A 760 35.48 38.85 17.18
CA ALA A 760 36.65 38.22 17.79
C ALA A 760 36.65 36.70 17.52
N GLY A 761 37.82 36.05 17.53
CA GLY A 761 37.91 34.58 17.32
C GLY A 761 38.21 34.15 15.88
N VAL A 762 38.69 35.07 15.04
CA VAL A 762 39.16 34.78 13.67
C VAL A 762 40.34 33.79 13.67
N ASP A 763 41.10 33.73 14.76
CA ASP A 763 42.26 32.83 14.92
C ASP A 763 41.87 31.33 15.01
N ALA A 764 40.57 31.02 15.14
CA ALA A 764 40.05 29.64 15.23
C ALA A 764 39.92 28.92 13.86
N PHE A 765 40.50 29.49 12.81
CA PHE A 765 40.39 29.03 11.43
C PHE A 765 41.78 28.87 10.82
N SER A 766 41.92 27.91 9.91
CA SER A 766 43.18 27.57 9.25
C SER A 766 43.05 27.62 7.72
N ASP A 767 44.11 28.15 7.08
CA ASP A 767 44.28 28.14 5.63
C ASP A 767 44.63 26.72 5.16
N GLU A 768 43.81 26.17 4.29
CA GLU A 768 44.09 24.90 3.59
C GLU A 768 43.85 24.98 2.10
N SER A 769 44.30 26.10 1.55
CA SER A 769 44.37 26.32 0.12
C SER A 769 45.24 25.28 -0.59
N THR A 770 44.80 24.89 -1.77
CA THR A 770 45.53 24.04 -2.72
C THR A 770 45.59 24.73 -4.08
N LEU A 771 46.30 24.16 -5.05
CA LEU A 771 46.34 24.70 -6.41
C LEU A 771 45.01 24.62 -7.16
N SER A 772 43.99 23.93 -6.60
CA SER A 772 42.66 23.81 -7.18
C SER A 772 41.57 24.57 -6.42
N ALA A 773 41.88 25.15 -5.25
CA ALA A 773 40.98 26.06 -4.54
C ALA A 773 41.68 26.81 -3.39
N LEU A 774 41.19 28.00 -3.08
CA LEU A 774 41.51 28.72 -1.85
C LEU A 774 40.53 28.32 -0.75
N TRP A 775 41.02 28.08 0.47
CA TRP A 775 40.19 27.63 1.60
C TRP A 775 40.67 28.20 2.94
N TRP A 776 39.73 28.75 3.70
CA TRP A 776 39.89 29.10 5.11
C TRP A 776 38.70 28.59 5.89
N THR A 777 38.90 27.66 6.81
CA THR A 777 37.79 27.03 7.57
C THR A 777 38.16 26.81 9.02
N ALA A 778 37.14 26.78 9.86
CA ALA A 778 37.23 26.46 11.27
C ALA A 778 37.71 25.01 11.47
N ASP A 779 38.21 24.73 12.66
CA ASP A 779 38.58 23.37 13.06
C ASP A 779 37.35 22.45 12.95
N PRO A 780 37.46 21.31 12.23
CA PRO A 780 36.37 20.36 12.13
C PRO A 780 36.11 19.69 13.49
N ALA A 781 34.98 19.00 13.60
CA ALA A 781 34.78 18.08 14.71
C ALA A 781 35.93 17.06 14.73
N PRO A 782 36.40 16.61 15.92
CA PRO A 782 37.44 15.60 16.02
C PRO A 782 37.05 14.37 15.20
N PRO A 783 38.01 13.68 14.53
CA PRO A 783 37.72 12.41 13.87
C PRO A 783 37.38 11.37 14.93
N GLY A 784 36.09 11.24 15.21
CA GLY A 784 35.50 10.35 16.22
C GLY A 784 34.27 9.63 15.64
N PRO A 785 33.79 8.60 16.32
CA PRO A 785 32.61 7.88 15.87
C PRO A 785 31.36 8.79 15.92
N VAL A 786 30.52 8.69 14.90
CA VAL A 786 29.21 9.35 14.84
C VAL A 786 28.21 8.47 15.57
N ALA A 787 27.48 9.06 16.51
CA ALA A 787 26.42 8.35 17.20
C ALA A 787 25.32 7.92 16.22
N ALA A 788 24.90 6.66 16.34
CA ALA A 788 23.93 6.04 15.47
C ALA A 788 22.90 5.24 16.27
N VAL A 789 21.64 5.32 15.85
CA VAL A 789 20.58 4.41 16.28
C VAL A 789 20.40 3.40 15.16
N VAL A 790 20.54 2.12 15.46
CA VAL A 790 20.51 1.07 14.45
C VAL A 790 19.35 0.12 14.68
N THR A 791 18.94 -0.58 13.64
CA THR A 791 18.00 -1.69 13.74
C THR A 791 18.66 -2.92 14.37
N ARG A 792 17.87 -3.83 14.96
CA ARG A 792 18.39 -5.02 15.65
C ARG A 792 19.23 -5.93 14.73
N GLU A 793 18.78 -6.16 13.50
CA GLU A 793 19.54 -6.96 12.51
C GLU A 793 20.90 -6.32 12.21
N VAL A 794 20.93 -5.01 12.02
CA VAL A 794 22.17 -4.25 11.80
C VAL A 794 23.07 -4.29 13.03
N ALA A 795 22.53 -4.16 14.24
CA ALA A 795 23.30 -4.28 15.48
C ALA A 795 23.96 -5.66 15.63
N GLU A 796 23.23 -6.73 15.31
CA GLU A 796 23.73 -8.10 15.33
C GLU A 796 24.82 -8.33 14.28
N ALA A 797 24.62 -7.83 13.06
CA ALA A 797 25.62 -7.90 11.98
C ALA A 797 26.92 -7.17 12.38
N ILE A 798 26.81 -5.94 12.88
CA ILE A 798 27.93 -5.15 13.40
C ILE A 798 28.66 -5.91 14.53
N GLY A 799 27.91 -6.44 15.51
CA GLY A 799 28.48 -7.14 16.67
C GLY A 799 29.21 -8.44 16.31
N SER A 800 28.78 -9.11 15.24
CA SER A 800 29.40 -10.35 14.75
C SER A 800 30.70 -10.12 13.95
N ALA A 801 30.95 -8.89 13.47
CA ALA A 801 32.07 -8.54 12.61
C ALA A 801 33.44 -8.37 13.34
N GLY A 802 33.47 -8.45 14.67
CA GLY A 802 34.70 -8.38 15.48
C GLY A 802 35.01 -7.01 16.09
N SER A 803 36.23 -6.81 16.60
CA SER A 803 36.62 -5.63 17.42
C SER A 803 36.98 -4.36 16.62
N ALA A 804 36.79 -4.35 15.30
CA ALA A 804 36.96 -3.15 14.49
C ALA A 804 35.71 -2.28 14.63
N ALA A 805 35.88 -0.97 14.80
CA ALA A 805 34.73 -0.06 14.88
C ALA A 805 33.94 -0.13 13.54
N PRO A 806 32.61 -0.30 13.57
CA PRO A 806 31.81 -0.31 12.35
C PRO A 806 31.95 1.04 11.64
N SER A 807 32.21 1.02 10.34
CA SER A 807 32.29 2.23 9.52
C SER A 807 31.20 2.23 8.46
N LEU A 808 30.58 3.39 8.28
CA LEU A 808 29.60 3.66 7.27
C LEU A 808 30.26 4.29 6.05
N SER A 809 30.16 3.65 4.89
CA SER A 809 30.65 4.23 3.64
C SER A 809 29.60 5.18 3.06
N VAL A 810 29.79 6.50 3.18
CA VAL A 810 28.90 7.54 2.63
C VAL A 810 29.63 8.26 1.49
N GLY A 811 29.34 7.87 0.24
CA GLY A 811 30.08 8.34 -0.93
C GLY A 811 31.52 7.81 -0.90
N SER A 812 32.51 8.71 -0.78
CA SER A 812 33.93 8.35 -0.60
C SER A 812 34.40 8.42 0.87
N ARG A 813 33.48 8.57 1.83
CA ARG A 813 33.76 8.71 3.27
C ARG A 813 33.58 7.37 3.97
N ASP A 814 34.51 7.00 4.83
CA ASP A 814 34.27 5.97 5.85
C ASP A 814 34.09 6.66 7.21
N VAL A 815 32.85 6.63 7.71
CA VAL A 815 32.45 7.28 8.96
C VAL A 815 32.32 6.23 10.06
N PRO A 816 33.20 6.21 11.08
CA PRO A 816 33.03 5.29 12.20
C PRO A 816 31.73 5.56 12.93
N LEU A 817 31.02 4.52 13.37
CA LEU A 817 29.73 4.61 14.07
C LEU A 817 29.87 4.19 15.54
N GLU A 818 29.16 4.89 16.42
CA GLU A 818 28.93 4.49 17.81
C GLU A 818 27.44 4.19 17.99
N VAL A 819 27.09 2.95 18.35
CA VAL A 819 25.69 2.56 18.54
C VAL A 819 25.17 3.08 19.88
N VAL A 820 24.23 4.03 19.84
CA VAL A 820 23.61 4.65 21.03
C VAL A 820 22.15 4.22 21.24
N GLY A 821 21.56 3.43 20.35
CA GLY A 821 20.22 2.88 20.54
C GLY A 821 19.85 1.82 19.50
N VAL A 822 18.89 0.97 19.86
CA VAL A 822 18.38 -0.09 18.98
C VAL A 822 16.87 0.04 18.73
N LEU A 823 16.48 -0.14 17.47
CA LEU A 823 15.10 -0.20 16.99
C LEU A 823 14.80 -1.60 16.43
N ASP A 824 13.54 -2.03 16.45
CA ASP A 824 13.14 -3.25 15.73
C ASP A 824 13.04 -2.99 14.22
N VAL A 825 12.48 -1.84 13.85
CA VAL A 825 12.32 -1.38 12.46
C VAL A 825 12.54 0.13 12.36
N LEU A 826 13.14 0.58 11.26
CA LEU A 826 13.31 2.00 10.95
C LEU A 826 12.23 2.45 9.96
N PRO A 827 11.39 3.47 10.29
CA PRO A 827 10.42 4.03 9.34
C PRO A 827 11.08 4.48 8.05
N THR A 828 10.37 4.34 6.93
CA THR A 828 10.83 4.72 5.58
C THR A 828 12.01 3.93 5.00
N ALA A 829 12.60 2.98 5.75
CA ALA A 829 13.69 2.15 5.25
C ALA A 829 13.21 1.17 4.18
N ALA A 830 14.02 0.98 3.13
CA ALA A 830 13.71 0.07 2.02
C ALA A 830 13.54 -1.37 2.50
N VAL A 831 14.46 -1.83 3.35
CA VAL A 831 14.31 -3.04 4.17
C VAL A 831 14.06 -2.58 5.62
N PRO A 832 12.84 -2.73 6.16
CA PRO A 832 12.49 -2.15 7.46
C PRO A 832 13.40 -2.55 8.64
N THR A 833 13.96 -3.75 8.60
CA THR A 833 14.87 -4.30 9.62
C THR A 833 16.33 -3.92 9.41
N ARG A 834 16.67 -3.21 8.33
CA ARG A 834 18.04 -2.78 7.99
C ARG A 834 18.14 -1.27 7.86
N GLY A 835 18.07 -0.61 9.01
CA GLY A 835 18.17 0.83 9.14
C GLY A 835 19.30 1.30 10.07
N VAL A 836 19.89 2.44 9.71
CA VAL A 836 20.83 3.24 10.51
C VAL A 836 20.32 4.69 10.51
N LEU A 837 20.07 5.24 11.70
CA LEU A 837 19.66 6.62 11.91
C LEU A 837 20.80 7.41 12.54
N VAL A 838 21.18 8.54 11.94
CA VAL A 838 22.24 9.43 12.45
C VAL A 838 21.78 10.89 12.47
N ASP A 839 22.47 11.71 13.26
CA ASP A 839 22.26 13.15 13.28
C ASP A 839 22.85 13.80 12.02
N LEU A 840 22.01 14.40 11.18
CA LEU A 840 22.42 15.05 9.93
C LEU A 840 23.42 16.20 10.15
N PRO A 841 23.20 17.13 11.10
CA PRO A 841 24.19 18.15 11.42
C PRO A 841 25.56 17.56 11.79
N GLN A 842 25.59 16.53 12.64
CA GLN A 842 26.84 15.86 13.01
C GLN A 842 27.50 15.16 11.81
N LEU A 843 26.73 14.44 10.99
CA LEU A 843 27.24 13.75 9.80
C LEU A 843 27.84 14.75 8.79
N ALA A 844 27.21 15.91 8.62
CA ALA A 844 27.69 16.97 7.75
C ALA A 844 28.99 17.62 8.27
N ALA A 845 29.25 17.58 9.58
CA ALA A 845 30.44 18.15 10.21
C ALA A 845 31.68 17.22 10.17
N VAL A 846 31.53 15.93 9.82
CA VAL A 846 32.64 14.98 9.78
C VAL A 846 33.54 15.23 8.55
N PRO A 847 34.87 15.40 8.72
CA PRO A 847 35.80 15.62 7.62
C PRO A 847 36.02 14.34 6.77
N THR A 848 36.15 14.47 5.45
CA THR A 848 36.59 13.37 4.54
C THR A 848 38.06 13.04 4.69
N ARG A 849 38.38 11.76 4.50
CA ARG A 849 39.74 11.27 4.31
C ARG A 849 39.91 10.79 2.87
N THR A 850 40.43 11.62 1.97
CA THR A 850 40.92 11.15 0.66
C THR A 850 42.41 10.78 0.77
N GLY A 851 42.80 9.63 0.20
CA GLY A 851 44.07 8.93 0.47
C GLY A 851 45.37 9.73 0.29
N GLY A 852 46.37 9.34 1.10
CA GLY A 852 47.68 10.00 1.28
C GLY A 852 47.85 10.55 2.70
N ASP A 853 49.08 10.85 3.15
CA ASP A 853 49.40 11.38 4.50
C ASP A 853 48.80 12.79 4.79
N GLY A 854 47.88 13.28 3.96
CA GLY A 854 47.19 14.57 4.12
C GLY A 854 45.68 14.38 4.17
N VAL A 855 45.05 14.90 5.22
CA VAL A 855 43.58 15.01 5.33
C VAL A 855 43.12 16.02 4.27
N GLN A 856 42.65 15.55 3.11
CA GLN A 856 42.01 16.43 2.13
C GLN A 856 40.54 16.67 2.50
N ARG A 857 40.24 17.94 2.83
CA ARG A 857 38.89 18.45 3.12
C ARG A 857 37.98 18.29 1.89
N SER A 858 36.84 17.63 2.04
CA SER A 858 35.81 17.53 1.01
C SER A 858 35.00 18.80 1.00
N ARG A 859 34.82 19.31 -0.22
CA ARG A 859 34.09 20.53 -0.55
C ARG A 859 32.57 20.33 -0.54
N VAL A 860 32.10 19.14 -0.17
CA VAL A 860 30.71 18.72 -0.33
C VAL A 860 30.02 18.73 1.02
N VAL A 861 29.18 19.75 1.24
CA VAL A 861 28.18 19.73 2.30
C VAL A 861 27.17 18.62 1.94
N VAL A 862 26.81 17.78 2.90
CA VAL A 862 25.67 16.86 2.70
C VAL A 862 24.42 17.73 2.68
N GLU A 863 23.95 18.11 1.49
CA GLU A 863 22.71 18.86 1.35
C GLU A 863 21.51 17.94 1.61
N PRO A 864 20.50 18.41 2.36
CA PRO A 864 19.24 17.68 2.50
C PRO A 864 18.56 17.52 1.13
N ASP A 865 18.12 16.32 0.80
CA ASP A 865 17.29 16.00 -0.38
C ASP A 865 15.82 15.70 -0.02
N GLU A 866 15.51 15.67 1.28
CA GLU A 866 14.16 15.56 1.81
C GLU A 866 13.89 16.60 2.93
N TRP A 867 12.65 17.07 3.03
CA TRP A 867 12.12 17.93 4.10
C TRP A 867 10.86 17.29 4.67
N TRP A 868 10.93 16.90 5.94
CA TRP A 868 9.84 16.25 6.65
C TRP A 868 9.18 17.27 7.56
N ALA A 869 7.86 17.28 7.63
CA ALA A 869 7.15 18.27 8.40
C ALA A 869 5.96 17.70 9.17
N HIS A 870 5.63 18.36 10.28
CA HIS A 870 4.42 18.11 11.05
C HIS A 870 3.60 19.40 11.22
N PRO A 871 3.06 19.97 10.12
CA PRO A 871 2.23 21.17 10.18
C PRO A 871 0.91 20.93 10.91
N GLY A 872 0.24 22.02 11.31
CA GLY A 872 -1.08 21.94 11.96
C GLY A 872 -2.18 21.38 11.04
N ASP A 873 -2.16 21.76 9.76
CA ASP A 873 -2.99 21.21 8.70
C ASP A 873 -2.10 20.68 7.55
N PRO A 874 -1.82 19.37 7.49
CA PRO A 874 -0.94 18.80 6.48
C PRO A 874 -1.55 18.79 5.07
N ALA A 875 -2.88 18.78 4.95
CA ALA A 875 -3.54 18.74 3.64
C ALA A 875 -3.49 20.12 2.96
N GLU A 876 -3.70 21.19 3.72
CA GLU A 876 -3.53 22.57 3.24
C GLU A 876 -2.07 22.84 2.85
N ALA A 877 -1.13 22.47 3.74
CA ALA A 877 0.30 22.57 3.48
C ALA A 877 0.75 21.82 2.21
N ALA A 878 0.25 20.61 1.99
CA ALA A 878 0.55 19.83 0.79
C ALA A 878 0.03 20.54 -0.47
N ALA A 879 -1.19 21.06 -0.46
CA ALA A 879 -1.77 21.78 -1.60
C ALA A 879 -1.00 23.07 -1.95
N ASP A 880 -0.57 23.83 -0.95
CA ASP A 880 0.24 25.04 -1.15
C ASP A 880 1.62 24.70 -1.73
N LEU A 881 2.23 23.61 -1.27
CA LEU A 881 3.49 23.12 -1.83
C LEU A 881 3.31 22.58 -3.25
N GLU A 882 2.24 21.83 -3.55
CA GLU A 882 1.95 21.37 -4.92
C GLU A 882 1.81 22.54 -5.91
N ALA A 883 1.29 23.68 -5.45
CA ALA A 883 1.14 24.88 -6.28
C ALA A 883 2.46 25.65 -6.51
N ALA A 884 3.39 25.60 -5.54
CA ALA A 884 4.63 26.38 -5.56
C ALA A 884 5.89 25.57 -5.90
N ALA A 885 5.84 24.24 -5.76
CA ALA A 885 7.02 23.40 -5.83
C ALA A 885 7.63 23.33 -7.24
N PRO A 886 8.97 23.29 -7.35
CA PRO A 886 9.63 23.02 -8.62
C PRO A 886 9.22 21.67 -9.22
N PHE A 887 9.29 21.56 -10.54
CA PHE A 887 9.10 20.28 -11.23
C PHE A 887 10.05 19.19 -10.69
N GLY A 888 9.52 17.98 -10.48
CA GLY A 888 10.28 16.84 -9.92
C GLY A 888 10.27 16.76 -8.39
N THR A 889 9.57 17.66 -7.71
CA THR A 889 9.29 17.56 -6.27
C THR A 889 8.28 16.45 -6.02
N THR A 890 8.60 15.56 -5.09
CA THR A 890 7.67 14.54 -4.58
C THR A 890 7.08 15.05 -3.27
N ILE A 891 5.75 15.07 -3.19
CA ILE A 891 5.03 15.46 -1.98
C ILE A 891 4.25 14.24 -1.52
N LEU A 892 4.51 13.80 -0.30
CA LEU A 892 3.88 12.64 0.29
C LEU A 892 3.19 13.06 1.59
N GLU A 893 1.86 13.04 1.56
CA GLU A 893 1.01 13.35 2.71
C GLU A 893 0.49 12.05 3.33
N ARG A 894 0.68 11.88 4.64
CA ARG A 894 0.28 10.65 5.36
C ARG A 894 -1.22 10.34 5.22
N SER A 895 -2.09 11.37 5.29
CA SER A 895 -3.55 11.17 5.21
C SER A 895 -3.99 10.77 3.80
N ALA A 896 -3.40 11.37 2.76
CA ALA A 896 -3.61 10.98 1.37
C ALA A 896 -3.19 9.53 1.15
N LEU A 897 -2.01 9.13 1.64
CA LEU A 897 -1.51 7.75 1.56
C LEU A 897 -2.44 6.76 2.29
N ALA A 898 -2.95 7.11 3.47
CA ALA A 898 -3.95 6.30 4.17
C ALA A 898 -5.30 6.26 3.42
N ALA A 899 -5.71 7.34 2.76
CA ALA A 899 -6.91 7.37 1.92
C ALA A 899 -6.75 6.50 0.66
N GLU A 900 -5.57 6.52 0.05
CA GLU A 900 -5.17 5.67 -1.08
C GLU A 900 -5.20 4.19 -0.69
N ARG A 901 -4.58 3.80 0.44
CA ARG A 901 -4.67 2.43 0.97
C ARG A 901 -6.11 1.97 1.21
N ARG A 902 -6.97 2.85 1.73
CA ARG A 902 -8.41 2.55 1.90
C ARG A 902 -9.16 2.46 0.56
N ALA A 903 -8.70 3.21 -0.43
CA ALA A 903 -9.27 3.27 -1.76
C ALA A 903 -8.77 2.14 -2.67
N ASP A 904 -7.64 1.52 -2.34
CA ASP A 904 -7.12 0.35 -3.04
C ASP A 904 -8.23 -0.70 -3.21
N PRO A 905 -8.42 -1.24 -4.42
CA PRO A 905 -9.53 -2.14 -4.70
C PRO A 905 -9.54 -3.38 -3.82
N VAL A 906 -8.36 -3.93 -3.47
CA VAL A 906 -8.24 -5.14 -2.64
C VAL A 906 -8.67 -4.85 -1.21
N ASN A 907 -8.15 -3.77 -0.63
CA ASN A 907 -8.49 -3.34 0.72
C ASN A 907 -9.98 -2.97 0.85
N ARG A 908 -10.49 -2.18 -0.08
CA ARG A 908 -11.91 -1.82 -0.15
C ARG A 908 -12.78 -3.07 -0.35
N GLY A 909 -12.36 -3.97 -1.25
CA GLY A 909 -13.04 -5.23 -1.54
C GLY A 909 -13.16 -6.12 -0.30
N MET A 910 -12.07 -6.29 0.46
CA MET A 910 -12.07 -7.02 1.72
C MET A 910 -13.00 -6.39 2.77
N ARG A 911 -12.95 -5.06 2.92
CA ARG A 911 -13.85 -4.33 3.82
C ARG A 911 -15.31 -4.55 3.46
N VAL A 912 -15.66 -4.42 2.17
CA VAL A 912 -17.02 -4.67 1.67
C VAL A 912 -17.42 -6.12 1.89
N ALA A 913 -16.52 -7.08 1.62
CA ALA A 913 -16.77 -8.50 1.85
C ALA A 913 -17.09 -8.81 3.32
N MET A 914 -16.33 -8.25 4.27
CA MET A 914 -16.58 -8.44 5.70
C MET A 914 -17.87 -7.76 6.16
N LEU A 915 -18.18 -6.56 5.66
CA LEU A 915 -19.46 -5.91 5.92
C LEU A 915 -20.64 -6.72 5.34
N LEU A 916 -20.45 -7.36 4.19
CA LEU A 916 -21.42 -8.31 3.63
C LEU A 916 -21.58 -9.54 4.52
N VAL A 917 -20.50 -10.10 5.08
CA VAL A 917 -20.60 -11.19 6.07
C VAL A 917 -21.43 -10.73 7.27
N ALA A 918 -21.14 -9.54 7.82
CA ALA A 918 -21.90 -9.00 8.94
C ALA A 918 -23.39 -8.83 8.60
N ALA A 919 -23.72 -8.20 7.45
CA ALA A 919 -25.09 -7.98 7.02
C ALA A 919 -25.83 -9.29 6.69
N ALA A 920 -25.19 -10.19 5.94
CA ALA A 920 -25.71 -11.52 5.62
C ALA A 920 -26.00 -12.32 6.89
N SER A 921 -25.13 -12.18 7.90
CA SER A 921 -25.31 -12.91 9.14
C SER A 921 -26.57 -12.49 9.90
N VAL A 922 -26.86 -11.18 9.93
CA VAL A 922 -28.09 -10.64 10.52
C VAL A 922 -29.30 -11.07 9.70
N LEU A 923 -29.23 -11.01 8.37
CA LEU A 923 -30.32 -11.44 7.48
C LEU A 923 -30.67 -12.91 7.69
N ILE A 924 -29.68 -13.80 7.64
CA ILE A 924 -29.84 -15.25 7.80
C ILE A 924 -30.35 -15.58 9.21
N ALA A 925 -29.77 -14.96 10.25
CA ALA A 925 -30.25 -15.15 11.62
C ALA A 925 -31.69 -14.68 11.81
N THR A 926 -32.06 -13.54 11.19
CA THR A 926 -33.42 -13.01 11.26
C THR A 926 -34.43 -13.94 10.58
N LEU A 927 -34.11 -14.45 9.39
CA LEU A 927 -34.94 -15.42 8.67
C LEU A 927 -35.09 -16.73 9.47
N GLY A 928 -33.98 -17.27 9.99
CA GLY A 928 -33.99 -18.49 10.81
C GLY A 928 -34.72 -18.31 12.15
N PHE A 929 -34.54 -17.15 12.80
CA PHE A 929 -35.24 -16.79 14.03
C PHE A 929 -36.74 -16.62 13.81
N ALA A 930 -37.15 -15.95 12.72
CA ALA A 930 -38.56 -15.79 12.36
C ALA A 930 -39.22 -17.13 12.04
N ALA A 931 -38.55 -18.00 11.27
CA ALA A 931 -39.05 -19.33 10.92
C ALA A 931 -39.22 -20.23 12.15
N SER A 932 -38.23 -20.24 13.04
CA SER A 932 -38.29 -21.03 14.28
C SER A 932 -39.35 -20.49 15.25
N THR A 933 -39.47 -19.16 15.39
CA THR A 933 -40.52 -18.52 16.20
C THR A 933 -41.91 -18.87 15.66
N ALA A 934 -42.10 -18.86 14.34
CA ALA A 934 -43.36 -19.25 13.70
C ALA A 934 -43.70 -20.74 13.93
N GLY A 935 -42.70 -21.62 13.86
CA GLY A 935 -42.85 -23.05 14.12
C GLY A 935 -43.27 -23.34 15.57
N LEU A 936 -42.57 -22.76 16.54
CA LEU A 936 -42.87 -22.91 17.97
C LEU A 936 -44.24 -22.35 18.33
N GLY A 937 -44.66 -21.23 17.74
CA GLY A 937 -45.99 -20.66 17.93
C GLY A 937 -47.13 -21.61 17.52
N ARG A 938 -46.92 -22.46 16.50
CA ARG A 938 -47.92 -23.46 16.05
C ARG A 938 -48.05 -24.63 17.02
N VAL A 939 -46.93 -25.13 17.55
CA VAL A 939 -46.90 -26.22 18.53
C VAL A 939 -47.55 -25.77 19.85
N ARG A 940 -47.34 -24.51 20.24
CA ARG A 940 -47.86 -23.95 21.50
C ARG A 940 -49.34 -23.55 21.47
N ARG A 941 -50.07 -23.76 20.37
CA ARG A 941 -51.50 -23.42 20.30
C ARG A 941 -52.34 -24.13 21.37
N HIS A 942 -52.00 -25.37 21.71
CA HIS A 942 -52.70 -26.12 22.74
C HIS A 942 -52.40 -25.58 24.15
N GLU A 943 -51.13 -25.29 24.47
CA GLU A 943 -50.75 -24.63 25.73
C GLU A 943 -51.41 -23.25 25.88
N ASN A 944 -51.46 -22.47 24.80
CA ASN A 944 -52.09 -21.15 24.78
C ASN A 944 -53.61 -21.24 24.97
N ALA A 945 -54.25 -22.27 24.39
CA ALA A 945 -55.66 -22.52 24.58
C ALA A 945 -55.99 -22.87 26.04
N VAL A 946 -55.12 -23.63 26.71
CA VAL A 946 -55.25 -23.93 28.15
C VAL A 946 -55.06 -22.67 29.00
N LEU A 947 -54.05 -21.84 28.72
CA LEU A 947 -53.83 -20.59 29.45
C LEU A 947 -54.97 -19.59 29.25
N PHE A 948 -55.56 -19.55 28.05
CA PHE A 948 -56.75 -18.77 27.76
C PHE A 948 -57.98 -19.32 28.50
N ALA A 949 -58.15 -20.64 28.55
CA ALA A 949 -59.22 -21.29 29.32
C ALA A 949 -59.09 -21.05 30.84
N LEU A 950 -57.87 -20.83 31.34
CA LEU A 950 -57.57 -20.43 32.72
C LEU A 950 -57.74 -18.90 32.96
N GLY A 951 -58.27 -18.15 32.00
CA GLY A 951 -58.61 -16.74 32.13
C GLY A 951 -57.49 -15.75 31.80
N MET A 952 -56.36 -16.20 31.22
CA MET A 952 -55.29 -15.28 30.84
C MET A 952 -55.63 -14.54 29.54
N PRO A 953 -55.65 -13.18 29.53
CA PRO A 953 -55.98 -12.43 28.32
C PRO A 953 -54.89 -12.62 27.25
N PRO A 954 -55.26 -12.65 25.96
CA PRO A 954 -54.33 -12.93 24.86
C PRO A 954 -53.18 -11.91 24.77
N ARG A 955 -53.41 -10.67 25.22
CA ARG A 955 -52.37 -9.63 25.34
C ARG A 955 -51.28 -10.00 26.34
N ARG A 956 -51.63 -10.59 27.50
CA ARG A 956 -50.65 -11.06 28.50
C ARG A 956 -49.90 -12.28 28.01
N ILE A 957 -50.57 -13.21 27.33
CA ILE A 957 -49.92 -14.39 26.71
C ILE A 957 -48.87 -13.94 25.69
N ARG A 958 -49.21 -12.97 24.82
CA ARG A 958 -48.25 -12.38 23.86
C ARG A 958 -47.10 -11.68 24.57
N ALA A 959 -47.37 -10.85 25.58
CA ALA A 959 -46.33 -10.13 26.33
C ALA A 959 -45.31 -11.09 26.97
N VAL A 960 -45.80 -12.19 27.58
CA VAL A 960 -44.92 -13.21 28.18
C VAL A 960 -44.06 -13.90 27.11
N MET A 961 -44.61 -14.23 25.94
CA MET A 961 -43.82 -14.81 24.85
C MET A 961 -42.78 -13.85 24.29
N VAL A 962 -43.12 -12.56 24.17
CA VAL A 962 -42.19 -11.54 23.68
C VAL A 962 -41.04 -11.37 24.68
N VAL A 963 -41.33 -11.34 25.99
CA VAL A 963 -40.28 -11.27 27.03
C VAL A 963 -39.43 -12.54 27.04
N GLU A 964 -40.03 -13.73 26.94
CA GLU A 964 -39.29 -15.01 26.85
C GLU A 964 -38.31 -14.98 25.66
N ARG A 965 -38.78 -14.53 24.49
CA ARG A 965 -37.95 -14.41 23.29
C ARG A 965 -36.88 -13.34 23.43
N GLY A 966 -37.24 -12.17 23.98
CA GLY A 966 -36.32 -11.07 24.20
C GLY A 966 -35.15 -11.44 25.11
N VAL A 967 -35.40 -12.15 26.22
CA VAL A 967 -34.33 -12.63 27.12
C VAL A 967 -33.42 -13.63 26.43
N VAL A 968 -33.98 -14.57 25.65
CA VAL A 968 -33.18 -15.54 24.87
C VAL A 968 -32.30 -14.81 23.86
N VAL A 969 -32.87 -13.85 23.10
CA VAL A 969 -32.12 -13.05 22.12
C VAL A 969 -31.01 -12.26 22.82
N ALA A 970 -31.32 -11.53 23.88
CA ALA A 970 -30.35 -10.72 24.61
C ALA A 970 -29.17 -11.57 25.12
N LEU A 971 -29.43 -12.70 25.80
CA LEU A 971 -28.36 -13.56 26.29
C LEU A 971 -27.53 -14.14 25.15
N THR A 972 -28.18 -14.57 24.07
CA THR A 972 -27.48 -15.21 22.94
C THR A 972 -26.62 -14.20 22.17
N VAL A 973 -27.13 -12.99 21.93
CA VAL A 973 -26.39 -11.91 21.25
C VAL A 973 -25.20 -11.46 22.10
N LEU A 974 -25.37 -11.30 23.42
CA LEU A 974 -24.27 -10.95 24.33
C LEU A 974 -23.20 -12.04 24.39
N THR A 975 -23.62 -13.31 24.44
CA THR A 975 -22.67 -14.44 24.38
C THR A 975 -21.94 -14.45 23.04
N GLY A 976 -22.65 -14.17 21.94
CA GLY A 976 -22.09 -14.09 20.61
C GLY A 976 -21.09 -12.94 20.44
N LEU A 977 -21.35 -11.80 21.06
CA LEU A 977 -20.39 -10.69 21.14
C LEU A 977 -19.10 -11.14 21.81
N VAL A 978 -19.18 -11.77 22.98
CA VAL A 978 -17.98 -12.25 23.71
C VAL A 978 -17.21 -13.25 22.87
N VAL A 979 -17.90 -14.23 22.28
CA VAL A 979 -17.29 -15.22 21.39
C VAL A 979 -16.63 -14.55 20.18
N GLY A 980 -17.29 -13.59 19.56
CA GLY A 980 -16.77 -12.86 18.41
C GLY A 980 -15.56 -11.99 18.74
N VAL A 981 -15.55 -11.32 19.90
CA VAL A 981 -14.38 -10.56 20.38
C VAL A 981 -13.21 -11.49 20.67
N VAL A 982 -13.44 -12.63 21.32
CA VAL A 982 -12.37 -13.62 21.55
C VAL A 982 -11.83 -14.16 20.23
N ALA A 983 -12.72 -14.50 19.28
CA ALA A 983 -12.29 -14.93 17.95
C ALA A 983 -11.49 -13.84 17.22
N ALA A 984 -11.92 -12.58 17.33
CA ALA A 984 -11.25 -11.45 16.70
C ALA A 984 -9.82 -11.27 17.22
N ILE A 985 -9.62 -11.25 18.54
CA ILE A 985 -8.29 -11.11 19.16
C ILE A 985 -7.33 -12.23 18.72
N VAL A 986 -7.86 -13.45 18.53
CA VAL A 986 -7.04 -14.62 18.20
C VAL A 986 -6.68 -14.70 16.72
N VAL A 987 -7.56 -14.24 15.83
CA VAL A 987 -7.48 -14.54 14.39
C VAL A 987 -7.27 -13.31 13.52
N VAL A 988 -7.83 -12.15 13.87
CA VAL A 988 -7.94 -11.01 12.95
C VAL A 988 -6.59 -10.40 12.58
N ALA A 989 -5.63 -10.36 13.51
CA ALA A 989 -4.29 -9.84 13.23
C ALA A 989 -3.62 -10.57 12.06
N PHE A 990 -3.83 -11.89 11.95
CA PHE A 990 -3.29 -12.73 10.88
C PHE A 990 -4.08 -12.64 9.56
N LEU A 991 -5.31 -12.12 9.59
CA LEU A 991 -6.16 -11.98 8.40
C LEU A 991 -5.91 -10.69 7.62
N VAL A 992 -5.47 -9.64 8.31
CA VAL A 992 -5.18 -8.35 7.68
C VAL A 992 -3.83 -8.39 6.95
N GLY A 993 -2.89 -9.23 7.39
CA GLY A 993 -1.57 -9.43 6.75
C GLY A 993 -1.46 -10.62 5.80
N SER A 994 -2.57 -11.12 5.23
CA SER A 994 -2.55 -12.34 4.41
C SER A 994 -2.14 -12.12 2.95
N ASP A 995 -1.53 -10.98 2.63
CA ASP A 995 -0.87 -10.72 1.35
C ASP A 995 0.51 -11.41 1.26
N GLY A 996 0.95 -12.12 2.30
CA GLY A 996 2.21 -12.88 2.26
C GLY A 996 3.47 -12.00 2.32
N HIS A 997 3.31 -10.72 2.68
CA HIS A 997 4.42 -9.84 3.04
C HIS A 997 4.34 -9.54 4.53
N ALA A 998 5.50 -9.43 5.18
CA ALA A 998 5.55 -9.01 6.57
C ALA A 998 4.95 -7.61 6.66
N GLN A 999 3.82 -7.50 7.36
CA GLN A 999 3.19 -6.20 7.59
C GLN A 999 4.05 -5.44 8.58
N VAL A 1000 4.62 -4.32 8.12
CA VAL A 1000 5.41 -3.44 8.97
C VAL A 1000 4.71 -2.09 9.09
N PRO A 1001 4.37 -1.64 10.32
CA PRO A 1001 4.52 -2.33 11.60
C PRO A 1001 3.54 -3.50 11.76
N VAL A 1002 3.82 -4.40 12.70
CA VAL A 1002 2.98 -5.59 12.95
C VAL A 1002 1.55 -5.18 13.30
N VAL A 1003 0.58 -5.82 12.63
CA VAL A 1003 -0.84 -5.55 12.82
C VAL A 1003 -1.29 -5.93 14.23
N ARG A 1004 -2.01 -5.03 14.89
CA ARG A 1004 -2.59 -5.26 16.23
C ARG A 1004 -4.11 -5.36 16.15
N PRO A 1005 -4.73 -6.38 16.79
CA PRO A 1005 -6.18 -6.52 16.75
C PRO A 1005 -6.85 -5.38 17.52
N VAL A 1006 -7.76 -4.67 16.84
CA VAL A 1006 -8.56 -3.59 17.43
C VAL A 1006 -9.96 -4.10 17.75
N VAL A 1007 -10.43 -3.83 18.97
CA VAL A 1007 -11.79 -4.14 19.42
C VAL A 1007 -12.60 -2.85 19.48
N PRO A 1008 -13.41 -2.52 18.45
CA PRO A 1008 -14.11 -1.24 18.38
C PRO A 1008 -15.37 -1.26 19.26
N THR A 1009 -15.19 -1.01 20.56
CA THR A 1009 -16.21 -1.21 21.61
C THR A 1009 -17.52 -0.48 21.33
N ALA A 1010 -17.47 0.79 20.92
CA ALA A 1010 -18.66 1.59 20.61
C ALA A 1010 -19.44 1.01 19.41
N LEU A 1011 -18.71 0.63 18.36
CA LEU A 1011 -19.30 0.07 17.15
C LEU A 1011 -19.91 -1.33 17.41
N LEU A 1012 -19.22 -2.17 18.20
CA LEU A 1012 -19.74 -3.48 18.62
C LEU A 1012 -20.97 -3.37 19.53
N ALA A 1013 -21.01 -2.38 20.42
CA ALA A 1013 -22.19 -2.09 21.23
C ALA A 1013 -23.39 -1.67 20.35
N GLY A 1014 -23.16 -0.79 19.36
CA GLY A 1014 -24.17 -0.40 18.38
C GLY A 1014 -24.68 -1.57 17.53
N TYR A 1015 -23.76 -2.41 17.03
CA TYR A 1015 -24.10 -3.61 16.27
C TYR A 1015 -24.95 -4.59 17.09
N THR A 1016 -24.52 -4.92 18.32
CA THR A 1016 -25.25 -5.86 19.19
C THR A 1016 -26.64 -5.36 19.57
N ALA A 1017 -26.78 -4.07 19.87
CA ALA A 1017 -28.08 -3.45 20.11
C ALA A 1017 -28.99 -3.54 18.87
N THR A 1018 -28.44 -3.27 17.68
CA THR A 1018 -29.17 -3.35 16.42
C THR A 1018 -29.63 -4.78 16.10
N VAL A 1019 -28.74 -5.77 16.25
CA VAL A 1019 -29.08 -7.18 16.05
C VAL A 1019 -30.17 -7.63 17.02
N ALA A 1020 -30.04 -7.29 18.31
CA ALA A 1020 -31.06 -7.61 19.30
C ALA A 1020 -32.41 -6.97 18.95
N ALA A 1021 -32.42 -5.70 18.53
CA ALA A 1021 -33.63 -4.98 18.13
C ALA A 1021 -34.32 -5.62 16.91
N ILE A 1022 -33.55 -5.96 15.86
CA ILE A 1022 -34.08 -6.61 14.65
C ILE A 1022 -34.70 -7.96 14.98
N LEU A 1023 -34.00 -8.79 15.77
CA LEU A 1023 -34.49 -10.12 16.14
C LEU A 1023 -35.73 -10.03 17.03
N VAL A 1024 -35.76 -9.11 17.99
CA VAL A 1024 -36.95 -8.86 18.82
C VAL A 1024 -38.12 -8.38 17.96
N ALA A 1025 -37.90 -7.42 17.05
CA ALA A 1025 -38.94 -6.92 16.15
C ALA A 1025 -39.48 -8.02 15.23
N ALA A 1026 -38.61 -8.86 14.66
CA ALA A 1026 -39.01 -10.02 13.85
C ALA A 1026 -39.83 -11.02 14.68
N GLY A 1027 -39.41 -11.30 15.92
CA GLY A 1027 -40.16 -12.14 16.86
C GLY A 1027 -41.54 -11.59 17.16
N VAL A 1028 -41.64 -10.30 17.48
CA VAL A 1028 -42.91 -9.60 17.74
C VAL A 1028 -43.83 -9.64 16.52
N ALA A 1029 -43.31 -9.36 15.32
CA ALA A 1029 -44.09 -9.39 14.07
C ALA A 1029 -44.66 -10.78 13.76
N VAL A 1030 -43.86 -11.84 13.96
CA VAL A 1030 -44.29 -13.23 13.77
C VAL A 1030 -45.32 -13.66 14.83
N LEU A 1031 -45.10 -13.29 16.09
CA LEU A 1031 -46.03 -13.58 17.18
C LEU A 1031 -47.36 -12.83 17.03
N GLY A 1032 -47.33 -11.58 16.57
CA GLY A 1032 -48.51 -10.77 16.31
C GLY A 1032 -49.44 -11.38 15.26
N ARG A 1033 -48.88 -11.97 14.19
CA ARG A 1033 -49.65 -12.65 13.14
C ARG A 1033 -50.17 -14.04 13.55
N SER A 1034 -49.46 -14.73 14.43
CA SER A 1034 -49.80 -16.12 14.82
C SER A 1034 -50.82 -16.21 15.95
N VAL A 1035 -50.89 -15.20 16.82
CA VAL A 1035 -51.86 -15.11 17.92
C VAL A 1035 -53.03 -14.19 17.52
N GLY A 1036 -53.65 -14.38 16.34
CA GLY A 1036 -54.80 -13.58 15.92
C GLY A 1036 -56.00 -13.67 16.89
N ASP A 1037 -56.75 -12.58 17.03
CA ASP A 1037 -57.89 -12.44 17.94
C ASP A 1037 -58.97 -13.50 17.64
N PRO A 1038 -59.29 -14.43 18.57
CA PRO A 1038 -60.26 -15.50 18.31
C PRO A 1038 -61.68 -14.99 18.04
N THR A 1039 -61.96 -13.72 18.38
CA THR A 1039 -63.26 -13.05 18.18
C THR A 1039 -63.58 -12.73 16.71
N ASN A 1040 -62.57 -12.59 15.84
CA ASN A 1040 -62.80 -12.18 14.44
C ASN A 1040 -63.07 -13.36 13.47
N ARG A 1041 -63.08 -14.61 13.96
CA ARG A 1041 -63.41 -15.79 13.13
C ARG A 1041 -64.78 -16.40 13.41
N SER A 1042 -65.48 -15.95 14.45
CA SER A 1042 -66.81 -16.48 14.81
C SER A 1042 -67.98 -15.85 14.06
N HIS A 1043 -67.76 -14.81 13.23
CA HIS A 1043 -68.85 -14.12 12.51
C HIS A 1043 -68.97 -14.52 11.02
N GLY A 1044 -68.12 -15.40 10.49
CA GLY A 1044 -68.14 -15.80 9.07
C GLY A 1044 -68.72 -17.18 8.76
N GLY A 1045 -69.26 -17.89 9.74
CA GLY A 1045 -69.68 -19.30 9.63
C GLY A 1045 -71.17 -19.54 9.80
N GLY A 1046 -72.02 -18.61 9.37
CA GLY A 1046 -73.48 -18.72 9.52
C GLY A 1046 -74.21 -18.10 8.34
N GLN A 1047 -74.18 -18.78 7.20
CA GLN A 1047 -75.26 -18.82 6.19
C GLN A 1047 -74.82 -19.79 5.08
N SER A 1048 -75.30 -21.03 5.20
CA SER A 1048 -75.54 -21.96 4.09
C SER A 1048 -76.86 -21.61 3.43
#